data_AF-A0A8J6URX3-F1
#
_entry.id   AF-A0A8J6URX3-F1
#
_cell.length_a   1.000
_cell.length_b   1.000
_cell.length_c   1.000
_cell.angle_alpha   90.00
_cell.angle_beta   90.00
_cell.angle_gamma   90.00
#
_symmetry.space_group_name_H-M   'P 1'
#
loop_
_entity.id
_entity.type
_entity.pdbx_description
1 polymer ?
#
loop_
_entity_poly.entity_id
_entity_poly.type
_entity_poly.pdbx_seq_one_letter_code
_entity_poly.pdbx_strand_id
1 'polypeptide(L)'
;MPAQLFDASFYRAFNSDLAGLTDEQASSHFLTYGLSEGRIFSPFVNLQFYQARNPDLAAAGLTSNQQLFQHLQDFGVAEGRAFSPFLDLDFYLANNPDVNQAFAGSREQAFQHLQTYGLSEARIFSPFVDLNFYLANNPDVAAFYGNNRFGVLQHLQMYGLNEGRAFSPFVDLNFYLANNPDVNQAFAGDRHLALQHLQTYGLNESRKFTPFFDLNYYKANNPDLIDAGLNNTQLLQHFQMYGLRENRVFAPAFDLNYYRSLNPDLVAAGLNERGIYEHFQRHGLAEGRLASPNFNVQVYLANNSDLIAEGFNNQQAYEHYLTFGQGEGRPGSDYVGDSLASARLVGLSATPNSITDFVGASDTADWYQFTLDRAGEWRRSLNVQNGKVTLQLAQDSNNNGAIEQGEILQTLTATSATTLADTGGILESGNYYVQIAPANSETNTNYSLSLAVNPSPLLANNTGLTLKTGSMRVIDSNQLRVVDADTNATQLIYTLKDVPLNGSLQLNGLAISVNQTFTQDDINQGRVSYQNNGGTITSDYFGFTVTDGTTTLDSNFNFSLGRNLPSLLKDINPGAGSSEIYDLTNVNGTLYFRANDGVHGSELWKSNGTPEGTVLVTDLNPGASSSSPIFLTSFNDKLYFAAAINNGTSFRSGLWSSDGTAEGTTLVKELFIVNHMDSPPESLLNVNGILYFSVYDEVTGHELWRSDGTAEGTVLVKDIATGSGGSRPYGLTNVNGTIYFMADDGIRGRELWKSDGTVEGTVLVKDINPGSSSSDPIFLINVDGTLLFYGTDGIRGKELWKSDGTAEGTVLVKDINPNSFFGSSPNFSGYVINNTLYFSANDITHGLELWKSDGTAEGTVLVKDISPGASSSSPLPGYVINDTLYFAARDGSNELGLWKTDGTLAGTTLIKDIDLWFQGPFGSEANLVNIDDTLYFTGDGGSNGIELWQTDGTPEGTSMVADISVGSGSSYPTYLTNINGTLYFTANDGVHGAELWMIEPSVVAG
;
A
#
# COMPACT_ATOMS: atom_id res chain seq x y z
N MET A 1 -17.02 13.10 -28.53
CA MET A 1 -17.38 13.21 -29.96
C MET A 1 -16.87 11.96 -30.66
N PRO A 2 -17.54 11.44 -31.71
CA PRO A 2 -17.04 10.29 -32.45
C PRO A 2 -15.63 10.53 -33.00
N ALA A 3 -14.83 9.48 -33.13
CA ALA A 3 -13.49 9.57 -33.69
C ALA A 3 -13.55 10.06 -35.15
N GLN A 4 -12.70 11.03 -35.51
CA GLN A 4 -12.58 11.50 -36.89
C GLN A 4 -11.68 10.54 -37.68
N LEU A 5 -12.31 9.56 -38.34
CA LEU A 5 -11.63 8.49 -39.07
C LEU A 5 -11.20 8.88 -40.49
N PHE A 6 -11.83 9.91 -41.07
CA PHE A 6 -11.65 10.33 -42.46
C PHE A 6 -10.76 11.57 -42.57
N ASP A 7 -9.79 11.52 -43.48
CA ASP A 7 -8.91 12.64 -43.84
C ASP A 7 -9.09 12.98 -45.33
N ALA A 8 -9.70 14.12 -45.62
CA ALA A 8 -9.99 14.55 -46.98
C ALA A 8 -8.71 14.85 -47.78
N SER A 9 -7.66 15.37 -47.12
CA SER A 9 -6.39 15.69 -47.78
C SER A 9 -5.66 14.42 -48.19
N PHE A 10 -5.59 13.44 -47.28
CA PHE A 10 -5.02 12.13 -47.58
C PHE A 10 -5.85 11.40 -48.64
N TYR A 11 -7.18 11.41 -48.54
CA TYR A 11 -8.06 10.73 -49.50
C TYR A 11 -7.84 11.23 -50.92
N ARG A 12 -7.68 12.54 -51.12
CA ARG A 12 -7.35 13.12 -52.44
C ARG A 12 -5.92 12.80 -52.90
N ALA A 13 -4.96 12.80 -51.99
CA ALA A 13 -3.56 12.50 -52.33
C ALA A 13 -3.39 11.05 -52.79
N PHE A 14 -4.08 10.10 -52.14
CA PHE A 14 -3.98 8.68 -52.43
C PHE A 14 -4.84 8.26 -53.64
N ASN A 15 -5.92 8.99 -53.91
CA ASN A 15 -6.83 8.73 -55.03
C ASN A 15 -6.67 9.84 -56.07
N SER A 16 -5.70 9.66 -56.97
CA SER A 16 -5.29 10.71 -57.93
C SER A 16 -6.40 11.25 -58.83
N ASP A 17 -7.45 10.48 -59.10
CA ASP A 17 -8.65 10.89 -59.83
C ASP A 17 -9.51 11.91 -59.07
N LEU A 18 -9.31 12.04 -57.75
CA LEU A 18 -10.05 12.93 -56.85
C LEU A 18 -9.26 14.20 -56.47
N ALA A 19 -8.05 14.39 -57.00
CA ALA A 19 -7.14 15.47 -56.60
C ALA A 19 -7.74 16.88 -56.71
N GLY A 20 -8.71 17.09 -57.61
CA GLY A 20 -9.38 18.38 -57.84
C GLY A 20 -10.62 18.65 -56.98
N LEU A 21 -11.05 17.72 -56.12
CA LEU A 21 -12.23 17.91 -55.26
C LEU A 21 -11.95 18.83 -54.06
N THR A 22 -12.97 19.55 -53.59
CA THR A 22 -12.94 20.22 -52.28
C THR A 22 -13.05 19.20 -51.13
N ASP A 23 -12.79 19.60 -49.88
CA ASP A 23 -12.93 18.71 -48.71
C ASP A 23 -14.35 18.16 -48.56
N GLU A 24 -15.37 19.00 -48.77
CA GLU A 24 -16.79 18.61 -48.73
C GLU A 24 -17.14 17.62 -49.85
N GLN A 25 -16.66 17.88 -51.08
CA GLN A 25 -16.86 16.97 -52.21
C GLN A 25 -16.14 15.64 -52.01
N ALA A 26 -14.93 15.65 -51.44
CA ALA A 26 -14.16 14.46 -51.12
C ALA A 26 -14.86 13.62 -50.03
N SER A 27 -15.39 14.25 -48.99
CA SER A 27 -16.18 13.58 -47.95
C SER A 27 -17.48 12.99 -48.50
N SER A 28 -18.21 13.75 -49.33
CA SER A 28 -19.42 13.25 -50.00
C SER A 28 -19.09 12.07 -50.92
N HIS A 29 -18.00 12.13 -51.68
CA HIS A 29 -17.56 11.03 -52.53
C HIS A 29 -17.19 9.79 -51.71
N PHE A 30 -16.46 9.98 -50.61
CA PHE A 30 -16.06 8.90 -49.70
C PHE A 30 -17.27 8.12 -49.16
N LEU A 31 -18.28 8.83 -48.64
CA LEU A 31 -19.48 8.20 -48.10
C LEU A 31 -20.35 7.54 -49.18
N THR A 32 -20.38 8.09 -50.40
CA THR A 32 -21.25 7.62 -51.48
C THR A 32 -20.65 6.46 -52.27
N TYR A 33 -19.33 6.50 -52.53
CA TYR A 33 -18.63 5.56 -53.42
C TYR A 33 -17.38 4.97 -52.76
N GLY A 34 -16.61 5.80 -52.05
CA GLY A 34 -15.30 5.42 -51.52
C GLY A 34 -15.33 4.19 -50.61
N LEU A 35 -16.29 4.12 -49.68
CA LEU A 35 -16.45 2.97 -48.81
C LEU A 35 -16.79 1.69 -49.59
N SER A 36 -17.77 1.74 -50.50
CA SER A 36 -18.17 0.57 -51.30
C SER A 36 -17.07 0.10 -52.26
N GLU A 37 -16.25 1.03 -52.76
CA GLU A 37 -15.12 0.73 -53.65
C GLU A 37 -13.86 0.28 -52.89
N GLY A 38 -13.86 0.36 -51.55
CA GLY A 38 -12.70 0.00 -50.73
C GLY A 38 -11.52 0.95 -50.89
N ARG A 39 -11.76 2.21 -51.26
CA ARG A 39 -10.70 3.20 -51.47
C ARG A 39 -10.00 3.53 -50.15
N ILE A 40 -8.67 3.67 -50.20
CA ILE A 40 -7.85 4.09 -49.05
C ILE A 40 -8.18 5.55 -48.71
N PHE A 41 -8.57 5.80 -47.45
CA PHE A 41 -9.14 7.09 -47.01
C PHE A 41 -8.53 7.67 -45.74
N SER A 42 -7.65 6.92 -45.09
CA SER A 42 -6.98 7.33 -43.87
C SER A 42 -5.59 6.70 -43.80
N PRO A 43 -4.57 7.42 -43.31
CA PRO A 43 -3.27 6.82 -43.04
C PRO A 43 -3.31 5.93 -41.78
N PHE A 44 -4.39 5.98 -40.99
CA PHE A 44 -4.50 5.20 -39.76
C PHE A 44 -5.51 4.06 -39.88
N VAL A 45 -6.53 4.16 -40.73
CA VAL A 45 -7.63 3.18 -40.76
C VAL A 45 -7.50 2.23 -41.94
N ASN A 46 -7.50 0.92 -41.64
CA ASN A 46 -7.62 -0.13 -42.64
C ASN A 46 -8.78 -1.07 -42.25
N LEU A 47 -9.90 -0.98 -42.99
CA LEU A 47 -11.12 -1.75 -42.68
C LEU A 47 -10.96 -3.26 -42.91
N GLN A 48 -10.10 -3.67 -43.84
CA GLN A 48 -9.81 -5.10 -44.04
C GLN A 48 -9.01 -5.65 -42.86
N PHE A 49 -8.03 -4.90 -42.37
CA PHE A 49 -7.29 -5.22 -41.16
C PHE A 49 -8.21 -5.23 -39.93
N TYR A 50 -9.10 -4.24 -39.82
CA TYR A 50 -10.08 -4.16 -38.75
C TYR A 50 -10.97 -5.42 -38.69
N GLN A 51 -11.49 -5.85 -39.84
CA GLN A 51 -12.27 -7.09 -39.91
C GLN A 51 -11.42 -8.33 -39.59
N ALA A 52 -10.18 -8.40 -40.08
CA ALA A 52 -9.30 -9.55 -39.86
C ALA A 52 -8.86 -9.72 -38.40
N ARG A 53 -8.58 -8.61 -37.69
CA ARG A 53 -8.19 -8.62 -36.27
C ARG A 53 -9.36 -8.76 -35.31
N ASN A 54 -10.60 -8.62 -35.79
CA ASN A 54 -11.82 -8.68 -34.99
C ASN A 54 -12.80 -9.67 -35.64
N PRO A 55 -12.52 -10.99 -35.57
CA PRO A 55 -13.29 -12.01 -36.27
C PRO A 55 -14.76 -12.10 -35.79
N ASP A 56 -15.06 -11.59 -34.59
CA ASP A 56 -16.41 -11.48 -34.06
C ASP A 56 -17.29 -10.51 -34.87
N LEU A 57 -16.73 -9.50 -35.54
CA LEU A 57 -17.50 -8.58 -36.39
C LEU A 57 -18.14 -9.30 -37.58
N ALA A 58 -17.40 -10.24 -38.19
CA ALA A 58 -17.93 -11.08 -39.25
C ALA A 58 -19.03 -12.01 -38.73
N ALA A 59 -18.86 -12.57 -37.52
CA ALA A 59 -19.89 -13.38 -36.85
C ALA A 59 -21.16 -12.57 -36.51
N ALA A 60 -21.00 -11.27 -36.23
CA ALA A 60 -22.10 -10.33 -36.01
C ALA A 60 -22.76 -9.82 -37.32
N GLY A 61 -22.32 -10.32 -38.49
CA GLY A 61 -22.90 -9.96 -39.79
C GLY A 61 -22.40 -8.64 -40.39
N LEU A 62 -21.37 -8.01 -39.81
CA LEU A 62 -20.74 -6.80 -40.33
C LEU A 62 -19.76 -7.18 -41.45
N THR A 63 -20.26 -7.18 -42.68
CA THR A 63 -19.53 -7.70 -43.85
C THR A 63 -19.20 -6.64 -44.90
N SER A 64 -19.86 -5.48 -44.88
CA SER A 64 -19.58 -4.37 -45.79
C SER A 64 -18.68 -3.31 -45.16
N ASN A 65 -17.87 -2.63 -45.98
CA ASN A 65 -17.02 -1.53 -45.54
C ASN A 65 -17.81 -0.39 -44.86
N GLN A 66 -19.04 -0.14 -45.29
CA GLN A 66 -19.89 0.88 -44.67
C GLN A 66 -20.28 0.49 -43.24
N GLN A 67 -20.66 -0.78 -43.01
CA GLN A 67 -20.95 -1.29 -41.68
C GLN A 67 -19.70 -1.30 -40.78
N LEU A 68 -18.56 -1.71 -41.32
CA LEU A 68 -17.29 -1.73 -40.59
C LEU A 68 -16.82 -0.33 -40.21
N PHE A 69 -16.93 0.64 -41.12
CA PHE A 69 -16.60 2.04 -40.85
C PHE A 69 -17.49 2.63 -39.76
N GLN A 70 -18.81 2.43 -39.86
CA GLN A 70 -19.76 2.91 -38.86
C GLN A 70 -19.48 2.29 -37.49
N HIS A 71 -19.29 0.96 -37.43
CA HIS A 71 -18.98 0.28 -36.18
C HIS A 71 -17.65 0.77 -35.58
N LEU A 72 -16.61 0.95 -36.38
CA LEU A 72 -15.33 1.49 -35.91
C LEU A 72 -15.49 2.90 -35.33
N GLN A 73 -16.28 3.75 -35.98
CA GLN A 73 -16.52 5.12 -35.54
C GLN A 73 -17.32 5.20 -34.24
N ASP A 74 -18.33 4.35 -34.09
CA ASP A 74 -19.25 4.40 -32.95
C ASP A 74 -18.71 3.64 -31.73
N PHE A 75 -17.99 2.53 -31.94
CA PHE A 75 -17.58 1.61 -30.87
C PHE A 75 -16.12 1.21 -30.96
N GLY A 76 -15.62 0.87 -32.17
CA GLY A 76 -14.34 0.17 -32.30
C GLY A 76 -13.13 0.92 -31.73
N VAL A 77 -13.07 2.25 -31.87
CA VAL A 77 -12.00 3.05 -31.27
C VAL A 77 -12.09 3.06 -29.74
N ALA A 78 -13.30 3.25 -29.19
CA ALA A 78 -13.58 3.26 -27.76
C ALA A 78 -13.19 1.94 -27.08
N GLU A 79 -13.53 0.84 -27.75
CA GLU A 79 -13.29 -0.54 -27.30
C GLU A 79 -11.82 -0.96 -27.42
N GLY A 80 -10.95 -0.16 -28.06
CA GLY A 80 -9.54 -0.51 -28.26
C GLY A 80 -9.32 -1.61 -29.29
N ARG A 81 -10.27 -1.81 -30.20
CA ARG A 81 -10.14 -2.83 -31.24
C ARG A 81 -9.04 -2.46 -32.23
N ALA A 82 -8.23 -3.43 -32.64
CA ALA A 82 -7.15 -3.19 -33.59
C ALA A 82 -7.72 -2.89 -35.00
N PHE A 83 -7.54 -1.66 -35.50
CA PHE A 83 -8.05 -1.20 -36.80
C PHE A 83 -6.95 -0.70 -37.76
N SER A 84 -5.68 -0.77 -37.33
CA SER A 84 -4.53 -0.30 -38.08
C SER A 84 -3.35 -1.25 -37.96
N PRO A 85 -2.65 -1.58 -39.05
CA PRO A 85 -1.34 -2.21 -38.96
C PRO A 85 -0.22 -1.23 -38.55
N PHE A 86 -0.48 0.08 -38.51
CA PHE A 86 0.53 1.09 -38.20
C PHE A 86 0.36 1.71 -36.82
N LEU A 87 -0.81 1.59 -36.20
CA LEU A 87 -1.19 2.25 -34.95
C LEU A 87 -1.77 1.24 -33.95
N ASP A 88 -1.35 1.37 -32.70
CA ASP A 88 -1.94 0.69 -31.54
C ASP A 88 -2.19 1.74 -30.44
N LEU A 89 -3.46 1.99 -30.10
CA LEU A 89 -3.84 3.04 -29.14
C LEU A 89 -3.54 2.65 -27.69
N ASP A 90 -3.58 1.37 -27.36
CA ASP A 90 -3.22 0.89 -26.02
C ASP A 90 -1.72 1.02 -25.82
N PHE A 91 -0.94 0.68 -26.84
CA PHE A 91 0.49 0.93 -26.84
C PHE A 91 0.81 2.43 -26.77
N TYR A 92 0.07 3.28 -27.51
CA TYR A 92 0.24 4.73 -27.47
C TYR A 92 0.00 5.30 -26.07
N LEU A 93 -1.09 4.90 -25.40
CA LEU A 93 -1.39 5.32 -24.03
C LEU A 93 -0.33 4.80 -23.04
N ALA A 94 0.07 3.54 -23.16
CA ALA A 94 1.07 2.93 -22.27
C ALA A 94 2.46 3.60 -22.38
N ASN A 95 2.83 4.07 -23.57
CA ASN A 95 4.13 4.70 -23.82
C ASN A 95 4.13 6.23 -23.69
N ASN A 96 2.97 6.85 -23.44
CA ASN A 96 2.84 8.28 -23.22
C ASN A 96 1.97 8.54 -21.96
N PRO A 97 2.54 8.37 -20.75
CA PRO A 97 1.78 8.46 -19.50
C PRO A 97 1.11 9.83 -19.29
N ASP A 98 1.72 10.90 -19.80
CA ASP A 98 1.14 12.26 -19.79
C ASP A 98 -0.15 12.33 -20.60
N VAL A 99 -0.16 11.73 -21.79
CA VAL A 99 -1.36 11.60 -22.64
C VAL A 99 -2.40 10.72 -21.97
N ASN A 100 -2.00 9.60 -21.39
CA ASN A 100 -2.89 8.67 -20.68
C ASN A 100 -3.57 9.34 -19.47
N GLN A 101 -2.80 10.07 -18.68
CA GLN A 101 -3.31 10.82 -17.54
C GLN A 101 -4.24 11.95 -17.97
N ALA A 102 -3.89 12.72 -19.01
CA ALA A 102 -4.68 13.84 -19.50
C ALA A 102 -6.07 13.42 -20.02
N PHE A 103 -6.19 12.21 -20.56
CA PHE A 103 -7.43 11.71 -21.16
C PHE A 103 -8.08 10.57 -20.36
N ALA A 104 -7.60 10.29 -19.14
CA ALA A 104 -8.09 9.21 -18.28
C ALA A 104 -8.24 7.86 -19.03
N GLY A 105 -7.29 7.54 -19.91
CA GLY A 105 -7.33 6.34 -20.74
C GLY A 105 -8.32 6.34 -21.92
N SER A 106 -8.96 7.46 -22.25
CA SER A 106 -9.87 7.55 -23.41
C SER A 106 -9.10 7.39 -24.73
N ARG A 107 -9.44 6.34 -25.46
CA ARG A 107 -8.84 5.98 -26.75
C ARG A 107 -9.24 6.92 -27.87
N GLU A 108 -10.47 7.45 -27.84
CA GLU A 108 -10.92 8.42 -28.84
C GLU A 108 -10.18 9.75 -28.71
N GLN A 109 -9.99 10.22 -27.47
CA GLN A 109 -9.20 11.41 -27.19
C GLN A 109 -7.72 11.19 -27.50
N ALA A 110 -7.17 10.02 -27.17
CA ALA A 110 -5.81 9.64 -27.53
C ALA A 110 -5.60 9.59 -29.05
N PHE A 111 -6.56 9.05 -29.80
CA PHE A 111 -6.50 9.02 -31.27
C PHE A 111 -6.54 10.44 -31.86
N GLN A 112 -7.42 11.31 -31.37
CA GLN A 112 -7.47 12.72 -31.78
C GLN A 112 -6.15 13.44 -31.44
N HIS A 113 -5.60 13.19 -30.26
CA HIS A 113 -4.32 13.76 -29.84
C HIS A 113 -3.18 13.29 -30.75
N LEU A 114 -3.11 12.00 -31.09
CA LEU A 114 -2.11 11.47 -32.01
C LEU A 114 -2.15 12.17 -33.38
N GLN A 115 -3.37 12.32 -33.92
CA GLN A 115 -3.59 12.98 -35.22
C GLN A 115 -3.18 14.46 -35.20
N THR A 116 -3.41 15.15 -34.08
CA THR A 116 -3.22 16.60 -33.99
C THR A 116 -1.81 17.00 -33.55
N TYR A 117 -1.27 16.30 -32.54
CA TYR A 117 -0.03 16.65 -31.85
C TYR A 117 0.97 15.50 -31.82
N GLY A 118 0.51 14.29 -31.48
CA GLY A 118 1.38 13.16 -31.16
C GLY A 118 2.40 12.81 -32.26
N LEU A 119 2.00 12.85 -33.53
CA LEU A 119 2.96 12.67 -34.63
C LEU A 119 3.99 13.80 -34.69
N SER A 120 3.58 15.06 -34.58
CA SER A 120 4.48 16.22 -34.67
C SER A 120 5.48 16.29 -33.50
N GLU A 121 5.05 15.81 -32.33
CA GLU A 121 5.88 15.66 -31.12
C GLU A 121 6.79 14.42 -31.16
N ALA A 122 6.76 13.65 -32.25
CA ALA A 122 7.52 12.41 -32.43
C ALA A 122 7.26 11.36 -31.32
N ARG A 123 6.01 11.31 -30.82
CA ARG A 123 5.60 10.33 -29.81
C ARG A 123 5.63 8.92 -30.39
N ILE A 124 5.91 7.93 -29.52
CA ILE A 124 5.91 6.52 -29.87
C ILE A 124 4.44 6.03 -29.85
N PHE A 125 3.93 5.55 -30.98
CA PHE A 125 2.51 5.20 -31.17
C PHE A 125 2.26 3.78 -31.70
N SER A 126 3.32 3.01 -31.93
CA SER A 126 3.23 1.69 -32.54
C SER A 126 4.36 0.80 -32.05
N PRO A 127 4.07 -0.47 -31.70
CA PRO A 127 5.13 -1.45 -31.43
C PRO A 127 5.85 -1.90 -32.72
N PHE A 128 5.31 -1.58 -33.89
CA PHE A 128 5.86 -2.01 -35.18
C PHE A 128 6.55 -0.90 -35.95
N VAL A 129 6.15 0.36 -35.75
CA VAL A 129 6.55 1.49 -36.61
C VAL A 129 7.21 2.57 -35.76
N ASP A 130 8.41 2.99 -36.15
CA ASP A 130 9.10 4.10 -35.52
C ASP A 130 9.57 5.13 -36.56
N LEU A 131 8.92 6.30 -36.56
CA LEU A 131 9.23 7.35 -37.53
C LEU A 131 10.57 8.05 -37.26
N ASN A 132 11.09 8.03 -36.03
CA ASN A 132 12.42 8.55 -35.73
C ASN A 132 13.49 7.62 -36.30
N PHE A 133 13.33 6.31 -36.09
CA PHE A 133 14.19 5.31 -36.69
C PHE A 133 14.11 5.34 -38.22
N TYR A 134 12.91 5.46 -38.78
CA TYR A 134 12.71 5.55 -40.23
C TYR A 134 13.47 6.75 -40.83
N LEU A 135 13.37 7.94 -40.23
CA LEU A 135 14.13 9.11 -40.69
C LEU A 135 15.64 8.93 -40.52
N ALA A 136 16.08 8.34 -39.39
CA ALA A 136 17.50 8.14 -39.12
C ALA A 136 18.18 7.16 -40.10
N ASN A 137 17.42 6.22 -40.66
CA ASN A 137 17.91 5.24 -41.63
C ASN A 137 17.62 5.62 -43.09
N ASN A 138 16.86 6.70 -43.34
CA ASN A 138 16.50 7.17 -44.67
C ASN A 138 16.77 8.67 -44.81
N PRO A 139 18.04 9.09 -44.97
CA PRO A 139 18.44 10.50 -44.97
C PRO A 139 17.79 11.33 -46.08
N ASP A 140 17.44 10.71 -47.22
CA ASP A 140 16.72 11.34 -48.33
C ASP A 140 15.28 11.72 -47.93
N VAL A 141 14.59 10.84 -47.22
CA VAL A 141 13.25 11.11 -46.66
C VAL A 141 13.32 12.20 -45.59
N ALA A 142 14.35 12.14 -44.72
CA ALA A 142 14.59 13.17 -43.71
C ALA A 142 14.86 14.54 -44.33
N ALA A 143 15.65 14.59 -45.41
CA ALA A 143 15.96 15.82 -46.12
C ALA A 143 14.72 16.43 -46.81
N PHE A 144 13.80 15.61 -47.34
CA PHE A 144 12.62 16.08 -48.03
C PHE A 144 11.49 16.52 -47.08
N TYR A 145 11.14 15.69 -46.09
CA TYR A 145 9.98 15.94 -45.22
C TYR A 145 10.32 16.71 -43.93
N GLY A 146 11.59 16.72 -43.51
CA GLY A 146 12.01 17.33 -42.25
C GLY A 146 11.17 16.84 -41.07
N ASN A 147 10.54 17.78 -40.36
CA ASN A 147 9.68 17.50 -39.20
C ASN A 147 8.21 17.18 -39.55
N ASN A 148 7.83 17.12 -40.84
CA ASN A 148 6.46 16.76 -41.24
C ASN A 148 6.21 15.25 -41.06
N ARG A 149 6.00 14.82 -39.82
CA ARG A 149 5.84 13.39 -39.46
C ARG A 149 4.61 12.74 -40.07
N PHE A 150 3.56 13.51 -40.34
CA PHE A 150 2.41 13.02 -41.08
C PHE A 150 2.79 12.65 -42.53
N GLY A 151 3.52 13.53 -43.23
CA GLY A 151 4.05 13.24 -44.56
C GLY A 151 5.05 12.07 -44.56
N VAL A 152 5.85 11.91 -43.50
CA VAL A 152 6.76 10.77 -43.34
C VAL A 152 6.00 9.44 -43.20
N LEU A 153 4.92 9.41 -42.42
CA LEU A 153 4.07 8.22 -42.30
C LEU A 153 3.42 7.87 -43.65
N GLN A 154 2.94 8.86 -44.40
CA GLN A 154 2.41 8.65 -45.76
C GLN A 154 3.48 8.10 -46.70
N HIS A 155 4.69 8.65 -46.67
CA HIS A 155 5.81 8.16 -47.49
C HIS A 155 6.14 6.70 -47.17
N LEU A 156 6.22 6.35 -45.88
CA LEU A 156 6.43 4.96 -45.44
C LEU A 156 5.37 4.02 -46.03
N GLN A 157 4.10 4.43 -45.99
CA GLN A 157 2.98 3.64 -46.48
C GLN A 157 2.89 3.56 -48.01
N MET A 158 3.28 4.59 -48.75
CA MET A 158 3.17 4.58 -50.21
C MET A 158 4.38 3.95 -50.89
N TYR A 159 5.57 4.24 -50.37
CA TYR A 159 6.84 3.95 -51.01
C TYR A 159 7.76 3.15 -50.10
N GLY A 160 7.91 3.58 -48.85
CA GLY A 160 8.93 3.05 -47.95
C GLY A 160 8.85 1.54 -47.71
N LEU A 161 7.64 1.03 -47.45
CA LEU A 161 7.45 -0.41 -47.31
C LEU A 161 7.75 -1.14 -48.62
N ASN A 162 7.23 -0.69 -49.76
CA ASN A 162 7.48 -1.34 -51.06
C ASN A 162 8.95 -1.34 -51.47
N GLU A 163 9.68 -0.29 -51.11
CA GLU A 163 11.13 -0.16 -51.32
C GLU A 163 11.96 -0.99 -50.33
N GLY A 164 11.33 -1.61 -49.33
CA GLY A 164 12.01 -2.42 -48.31
C GLY A 164 12.86 -1.60 -47.34
N ARG A 165 12.54 -0.32 -47.14
CA ARG A 165 13.30 0.58 -46.26
C ARG A 165 13.13 0.22 -44.79
N ALA A 166 14.20 0.31 -44.02
CA ALA A 166 14.18 0.06 -42.57
C ALA A 166 13.35 1.14 -41.85
N PHE A 167 12.30 0.72 -41.14
CA PHE A 167 11.30 1.59 -40.50
C PHE A 167 11.05 1.31 -39.01
N SER A 168 11.74 0.33 -38.47
CA SER A 168 11.65 -0.08 -37.08
C SER A 168 12.97 -0.70 -36.63
N PRO A 169 13.45 -0.42 -35.41
CA PRO A 169 14.58 -1.16 -34.84
C PRO A 169 14.19 -2.58 -34.41
N PHE A 170 12.90 -2.92 -34.37
CA PHE A 170 12.40 -4.19 -33.86
C PHE A 170 11.84 -5.11 -34.94
N VAL A 171 11.50 -4.58 -36.11
CA VAL A 171 10.88 -5.35 -37.20
C VAL A 171 11.63 -5.13 -38.51
N ASP A 172 11.99 -6.24 -39.15
CA ASP A 172 12.59 -6.25 -40.48
C ASP A 172 11.77 -7.14 -41.42
N LEU A 173 11.02 -6.51 -42.33
CA LEU A 173 10.18 -7.24 -43.28
C LEU A 173 10.98 -7.91 -44.40
N ASN A 174 12.19 -7.45 -44.71
CA ASN A 174 13.06 -8.14 -45.66
C ASN A 174 13.51 -9.46 -45.06
N PHE A 175 13.97 -9.41 -43.80
CA PHE A 175 14.33 -10.61 -43.05
C PHE A 175 13.13 -11.53 -42.85
N TYR A 176 11.95 -10.99 -42.51
CA TYR A 176 10.73 -11.77 -42.34
C TYR A 176 10.35 -12.53 -43.61
N LEU A 177 10.36 -11.88 -44.77
CA LEU A 177 10.06 -12.54 -46.05
C LEU A 177 11.15 -13.55 -46.45
N ALA A 178 12.43 -13.24 -46.20
CA ALA A 178 13.52 -14.15 -46.50
C ALA A 178 13.49 -15.45 -45.66
N ASN A 179 13.08 -15.34 -44.39
CA ASN A 179 13.04 -16.47 -43.45
C ASN A 179 11.68 -17.18 -43.41
N ASN A 180 10.68 -16.69 -44.14
CA ASN A 180 9.36 -17.32 -44.25
C ASN A 180 8.97 -17.45 -45.73
N PRO A 181 9.55 -18.43 -46.46
CA PRO A 181 9.37 -18.57 -47.91
C PRO A 181 7.91 -18.77 -48.34
N ASP A 182 7.10 -19.41 -47.49
CA ASP A 182 5.66 -19.61 -47.70
C ASP A 182 4.90 -18.28 -47.71
N VAL A 183 5.21 -17.39 -46.75
CA VAL A 183 4.65 -16.04 -46.67
C VAL A 183 5.09 -15.20 -47.86
N ASN A 184 6.37 -15.26 -48.22
CA ASN A 184 6.92 -14.54 -49.37
C ASN A 184 6.28 -14.99 -50.70
N GLN A 185 6.06 -16.30 -50.86
CA GLN A 185 5.38 -16.86 -52.01
C GLN A 185 3.91 -16.44 -52.06
N ALA A 186 3.20 -16.45 -50.92
CA ALA A 186 1.79 -16.09 -50.84
C ALA A 186 1.53 -14.62 -51.20
N PHE A 187 2.44 -13.71 -50.82
CA PHE A 187 2.28 -12.28 -51.01
C PHE A 187 3.11 -11.70 -52.16
N ALA A 188 3.85 -12.54 -52.90
CA ALA A 188 4.74 -12.11 -53.98
C ALA A 188 5.71 -10.97 -53.55
N GLY A 189 6.20 -11.03 -52.30
CA GLY A 189 7.07 -10.01 -51.72
C GLY A 189 6.39 -8.70 -51.29
N ASP A 190 5.06 -8.64 -51.27
CA ASP A 190 4.30 -7.47 -50.79
C ASP A 190 4.50 -7.29 -49.27
N ARG A 191 5.13 -6.17 -48.90
CA ARG A 191 5.48 -5.87 -47.51
C ARG A 191 4.32 -5.30 -46.68
N HIS A 192 3.27 -4.78 -47.31
CA HIS A 192 2.05 -4.41 -46.59
C HIS A 192 1.35 -5.66 -46.07
N LEU A 193 1.17 -6.65 -46.96
CA LEU A 193 0.60 -7.94 -46.59
C LEU A 193 1.50 -8.69 -45.61
N ALA A 194 2.82 -8.61 -45.78
CA ALA A 194 3.77 -9.21 -44.83
C ALA A 194 3.65 -8.61 -43.42
N LEU A 195 3.57 -7.28 -43.29
CA LEU A 195 3.38 -6.61 -42.00
C LEU A 195 2.05 -7.00 -41.35
N GLN A 196 0.96 -7.03 -42.13
CA GLN A 196 -0.34 -7.49 -41.65
C GLN A 196 -0.30 -8.95 -41.19
N HIS A 197 0.34 -9.82 -41.95
CA HIS A 197 0.48 -11.24 -41.62
C HIS A 197 1.32 -11.44 -40.36
N LEU A 198 2.45 -10.74 -40.23
CA LEU A 198 3.27 -10.78 -39.02
C LEU A 198 2.44 -10.50 -37.76
N GLN A 199 1.61 -9.47 -37.81
CA GLN A 199 0.77 -9.04 -36.70
C GLN A 199 -0.40 -9.97 -36.40
N THR A 200 -0.93 -10.64 -37.43
CA THR A 200 -2.15 -11.45 -37.30
C THR A 200 -1.82 -12.91 -36.97
N TYR A 201 -0.76 -13.44 -37.58
CA TYR A 201 -0.37 -14.85 -37.50
C TYR A 201 1.09 -15.02 -37.10
N GLY A 202 2.00 -14.26 -37.71
CA GLY A 202 3.44 -14.51 -37.60
C GLY A 202 3.98 -14.49 -36.17
N LEU A 203 3.55 -13.53 -35.35
CA LEU A 203 3.93 -13.49 -33.93
C LEU A 203 3.42 -14.70 -33.15
N ASN A 204 2.15 -15.09 -33.33
CA ASN A 204 1.55 -16.23 -32.65
C ASN A 204 2.17 -17.57 -33.10
N GLU A 205 2.61 -17.64 -34.35
CA GLU A 205 3.34 -18.77 -34.91
C GLU A 205 4.85 -18.75 -34.57
N SER A 206 5.30 -17.79 -33.76
CA SER A 206 6.71 -17.59 -33.39
C SER A 206 7.67 -17.51 -34.60
N ARG A 207 7.20 -16.93 -35.71
CA ARG A 207 8.01 -16.78 -36.93
C ARG A 207 9.14 -15.78 -36.71
N LYS A 208 10.31 -16.02 -37.29
CA LYS A 208 11.46 -15.11 -37.25
C LYS A 208 11.17 -13.85 -38.07
N PHE A 209 11.19 -12.66 -37.44
CA PHE A 209 10.83 -11.38 -38.08
C PHE A 209 11.86 -10.26 -37.92
N THR A 210 12.95 -10.54 -37.22
CA THR A 210 14.13 -9.69 -37.13
C THR A 210 15.33 -10.57 -36.74
N PRO A 211 16.56 -10.27 -37.20
CA PRO A 211 17.75 -10.97 -36.72
C PRO A 211 18.18 -10.50 -35.32
N PHE A 212 17.58 -9.45 -34.77
CA PHE A 212 18.06 -8.82 -33.53
C PHE A 212 17.22 -9.15 -32.30
N PHE A 213 16.18 -9.97 -32.45
CA PHE A 213 15.31 -10.41 -31.37
C PHE A 213 14.70 -11.76 -31.73
N ASP A 214 14.83 -12.74 -30.84
CA ASP A 214 14.21 -14.05 -31.00
C ASP A 214 13.17 -14.26 -29.90
N LEU A 215 11.90 -14.35 -30.30
CA LEU A 215 10.78 -14.45 -29.38
C LEU A 215 10.80 -15.75 -28.57
N ASN A 216 11.23 -16.86 -29.17
CA ASN A 216 11.33 -18.14 -28.46
C ASN A 216 12.49 -18.11 -27.47
N TYR A 217 13.61 -17.50 -27.86
CA TYR A 217 14.76 -17.31 -26.97
C TYR A 217 14.42 -16.39 -25.79
N TYR A 218 13.72 -15.27 -26.06
CA TYR A 218 13.26 -14.35 -25.03
C TYR A 218 12.31 -15.05 -24.06
N LYS A 219 11.37 -15.85 -24.57
CA LYS A 219 10.47 -16.64 -23.74
C LYS A 219 11.23 -17.68 -22.89
N ALA A 220 12.15 -18.42 -23.48
CA ALA A 220 12.88 -19.49 -22.80
C ALA A 220 13.81 -18.99 -21.68
N ASN A 221 14.38 -17.79 -21.83
CA ASN A 221 15.34 -17.23 -20.87
C ASN A 221 14.69 -16.28 -19.84
N ASN A 222 13.38 -16.05 -19.92
CA ASN A 222 12.65 -15.19 -18.98
C ASN A 222 11.34 -15.89 -18.56
N PRO A 223 11.43 -16.97 -17.75
CA PRO A 223 10.29 -17.82 -17.40
C PRO A 223 9.21 -17.09 -16.60
N ASP A 224 9.58 -16.02 -15.87
CA ASP A 224 8.64 -15.15 -15.17
C ASP A 224 7.61 -14.50 -16.11
N LEU A 225 7.97 -14.25 -17.36
CA LEU A 225 7.04 -13.72 -18.37
C LEU A 225 6.05 -14.79 -18.87
N ILE A 226 6.43 -16.07 -18.79
CA ILE A 226 5.55 -17.21 -19.08
C ILE A 226 4.56 -17.36 -17.94
N ASP A 227 5.04 -17.27 -16.69
CA ASP A 227 4.20 -17.35 -15.49
C ASP A 227 3.18 -16.20 -15.44
N ALA A 228 3.56 -15.02 -15.94
CA ALA A 228 2.66 -13.88 -16.13
C ALA A 228 1.62 -14.08 -17.26
N GLY A 229 1.68 -15.18 -18.01
CA GLY A 229 0.71 -15.53 -19.04
C GLY A 229 0.75 -14.64 -20.29
N LEU A 230 1.87 -13.96 -20.55
CA LEU A 230 1.97 -13.04 -21.68
C LEU A 230 1.91 -13.77 -23.02
N ASN A 231 1.08 -13.26 -23.95
CA ASN A 231 1.07 -13.74 -25.32
C ASN A 231 2.25 -13.16 -26.14
N ASN A 232 2.49 -13.70 -27.33
CA ASN A 232 3.66 -13.32 -28.14
C ASN A 232 3.68 -11.84 -28.55
N THR A 233 2.52 -11.19 -28.69
CA THR A 233 2.46 -9.74 -28.94
C THR A 233 2.84 -8.95 -27.69
N GLN A 234 2.34 -9.36 -26.52
CA GLN A 234 2.69 -8.76 -25.24
C GLN A 234 4.17 -8.97 -24.89
N LEU A 235 4.79 -10.09 -25.29
CA LEU A 235 6.22 -10.32 -25.11
C LEU A 235 7.07 -9.32 -25.92
N LEU A 236 6.69 -9.04 -27.17
CA LEU A 236 7.35 -8.00 -27.97
C LEU A 236 7.19 -6.62 -27.32
N GLN A 237 5.98 -6.27 -26.86
CA GLN A 237 5.73 -4.99 -26.18
C GLN A 237 6.52 -4.88 -24.87
N HIS A 238 6.55 -5.95 -24.07
CA HIS A 238 7.34 -6.02 -22.85
C HIS A 238 8.83 -5.81 -23.14
N PHE A 239 9.37 -6.49 -24.15
CA PHE A 239 10.76 -6.30 -24.56
C PHE A 239 11.07 -4.84 -24.90
N GLN A 240 10.21 -4.20 -25.67
CA GLN A 240 10.37 -2.80 -26.11
C GLN A 240 10.28 -1.79 -24.96
N MET A 241 9.40 -2.02 -24.00
CA MET A 241 9.13 -1.09 -22.91
C MET A 241 10.07 -1.29 -21.72
N TYR A 242 10.34 -2.55 -21.37
CA TYR A 242 10.98 -2.95 -20.13
C TYR A 242 12.19 -3.84 -20.37
N GLY A 243 12.11 -4.80 -21.30
CA GLY A 243 13.15 -5.82 -21.47
C GLY A 243 14.56 -5.26 -21.68
N LEU A 244 14.71 -4.18 -22.46
CA LEU A 244 15.99 -3.49 -22.62
C LEU A 244 16.47 -2.81 -21.32
N ARG A 245 15.57 -2.19 -20.54
CA ARG A 245 15.89 -1.50 -19.27
C ARG A 245 16.19 -2.46 -18.14
N GLU A 246 15.49 -3.58 -18.11
CA GLU A 246 15.67 -4.68 -17.18
C GLU A 246 16.88 -5.57 -17.55
N ASN A 247 17.55 -5.29 -18.68
CA ASN A 247 18.66 -6.08 -19.21
C ASN A 247 18.32 -7.56 -19.38
N ARG A 248 17.10 -7.86 -19.82
CA ARG A 248 16.63 -9.22 -20.06
C ARG A 248 17.44 -9.87 -21.18
N VAL A 249 17.53 -11.21 -21.16
CA VAL A 249 18.23 -11.98 -22.19
C VAL A 249 17.26 -12.25 -23.34
N PHE A 250 17.52 -11.71 -24.54
CA PHE A 250 16.56 -11.71 -25.66
C PHE A 250 17.11 -12.15 -27.02
N ALA A 251 18.43 -12.31 -27.15
CA ALA A 251 19.04 -12.86 -28.34
C ALA A 251 20.32 -13.63 -27.96
N PRO A 252 20.64 -14.73 -28.65
CA PRO A 252 21.84 -15.52 -28.34
C PRO A 252 23.14 -14.77 -28.72
N ALA A 253 23.11 -13.96 -29.77
CA ALA A 253 24.27 -13.25 -30.30
C ALA A 253 24.37 -11.76 -29.90
N PHE A 254 23.49 -11.29 -28.99
CA PHE A 254 23.54 -9.93 -28.46
C PHE A 254 23.13 -9.88 -26.99
N ASP A 255 24.01 -9.31 -26.16
CA ASP A 255 23.79 -8.99 -24.75
C ASP A 255 24.07 -7.49 -24.55
N LEU A 256 23.06 -6.76 -24.07
CA LEU A 256 23.13 -5.31 -23.93
C LEU A 256 24.20 -4.86 -22.93
N ASN A 257 24.33 -5.54 -21.79
CA ASN A 257 25.25 -5.16 -20.73
C ASN A 257 26.69 -5.47 -21.11
N TYR A 258 26.89 -6.62 -21.76
CA TYR A 258 28.18 -7.02 -22.30
C TYR A 258 28.63 -6.07 -23.42
N TYR A 259 27.74 -5.73 -24.35
CA TYR A 259 28.05 -4.76 -25.40
C TYR A 259 28.33 -3.37 -24.81
N ARG A 260 27.55 -2.93 -23.83
CA ARG A 260 27.77 -1.66 -23.11
C ARG A 260 29.13 -1.61 -22.41
N SER A 261 29.54 -2.70 -21.73
CA SER A 261 30.78 -2.73 -20.94
C SER A 261 32.03 -2.66 -21.82
N LEU A 262 31.99 -3.26 -23.01
CA LEU A 262 33.09 -3.23 -23.97
C LEU A 262 33.17 -1.94 -24.79
N ASN A 263 32.11 -1.12 -24.77
CA ASN A 263 31.99 0.08 -25.59
C ASN A 263 31.68 1.33 -24.74
N PRO A 264 32.61 1.76 -23.87
CA PRO A 264 32.41 2.91 -22.99
C PRO A 264 32.24 4.23 -23.75
N ASP A 265 32.63 4.29 -25.03
CA ASP A 265 32.38 5.42 -25.94
C ASP A 265 30.88 5.69 -26.12
N LEU A 266 30.04 4.66 -26.10
CA LEU A 266 28.58 4.79 -26.23
C LEU A 266 27.95 5.40 -24.98
N VAL A 267 28.48 5.05 -23.81
CA VAL A 267 28.07 5.65 -22.53
C VAL A 267 28.51 7.11 -22.47
N ALA A 268 29.74 7.41 -22.92
CA ALA A 268 30.24 8.78 -23.01
C ALA A 268 29.43 9.65 -24.01
N ALA A 269 28.87 9.04 -25.05
CA ALA A 269 27.94 9.69 -25.98
C ALA A 269 26.52 9.88 -25.41
N GLY A 270 26.25 9.44 -24.18
CA GLY A 270 24.97 9.62 -23.50
C GLY A 270 23.85 8.74 -24.06
N LEU A 271 24.16 7.64 -24.75
CA LEU A 271 23.16 6.73 -25.28
C LEU A 271 22.51 5.92 -24.15
N ASN A 272 21.18 5.90 -24.13
CA ASN A 272 20.40 5.01 -23.26
C ASN A 272 20.38 3.57 -23.82
N GLU A 273 19.77 2.63 -23.09
CA GLU A 273 19.67 1.20 -23.46
C GLU A 273 19.23 1.00 -24.91
N ARG A 274 18.19 1.73 -25.30
CA ARG A 274 17.63 1.69 -26.64
C ARG A 274 18.61 2.26 -27.67
N GLY A 275 19.26 3.38 -27.37
CA GLY A 275 20.29 3.97 -28.23
C GLY A 275 21.50 3.04 -28.42
N ILE A 276 21.89 2.28 -27.39
CA ILE A 276 22.98 1.29 -27.48
C ILE A 276 22.55 0.10 -28.36
N TYR A 277 21.33 -0.39 -28.20
CA TYR A 277 20.76 -1.43 -29.05
C TYR A 277 20.70 -0.99 -30.52
N GLU A 278 20.19 0.22 -30.79
CA GLU A 278 20.14 0.79 -32.14
C GLU A 278 21.55 1.06 -32.71
N HIS A 279 22.52 1.44 -31.88
CA HIS A 279 23.90 1.60 -32.30
C HIS A 279 24.49 0.27 -32.80
N PHE A 280 24.27 -0.83 -32.09
CA PHE A 280 24.75 -2.13 -32.53
C PHE A 280 24.22 -2.51 -33.92
N GLN A 281 22.91 -2.33 -34.13
CA GLN A 281 22.27 -2.64 -35.41
C GLN A 281 22.80 -1.79 -36.56
N ARG A 282 23.04 -0.50 -36.32
CA ARG A 282 23.43 0.46 -37.37
C ARG A 282 24.92 0.49 -37.66
N HIS A 283 25.74 0.27 -36.64
CA HIS A 283 27.18 0.52 -36.69
C HIS A 283 27.98 -0.64 -36.09
N GLY A 284 27.61 -1.08 -34.88
CA GLY A 284 28.41 -2.05 -34.13
C GLY A 284 28.67 -3.36 -34.87
N LEU A 285 27.66 -3.92 -35.53
CA LEU A 285 27.81 -5.16 -36.28
C LEU A 285 28.66 -4.98 -37.54
N ALA A 286 28.49 -3.87 -38.27
CA ALA A 286 29.33 -3.54 -39.42
C ALA A 286 30.80 -3.33 -39.01
N GLU A 287 31.03 -2.73 -37.84
CA GLU A 287 32.37 -2.53 -37.25
C GLU A 287 32.98 -3.83 -36.69
N GLY A 288 32.18 -4.89 -36.53
CA GLY A 288 32.61 -6.15 -35.93
C GLY A 288 32.81 -6.07 -34.42
N ARG A 289 32.16 -5.10 -33.75
CA ARG A 289 32.21 -4.97 -32.29
C ARG A 289 31.60 -6.21 -31.63
N LEU A 290 32.27 -6.68 -30.60
CA LEU A 290 31.84 -7.86 -29.86
C LEU A 290 30.62 -7.52 -28.99
N ALA A 291 29.53 -8.25 -29.18
CA ALA A 291 28.23 -7.92 -28.59
C ALA A 291 27.58 -9.03 -27.77
N SER A 292 28.18 -10.21 -27.73
CA SER A 292 27.79 -11.30 -26.84
C SER A 292 29.03 -12.16 -26.57
N PRO A 293 29.16 -12.75 -25.37
CA PRO A 293 30.18 -13.76 -25.13
C PRO A 293 29.98 -15.02 -25.99
N ASN A 294 28.74 -15.28 -26.45
CA ASN A 294 28.39 -16.46 -27.25
C ASN A 294 28.69 -16.31 -28.75
N PHE A 295 28.98 -15.09 -29.21
CA PHE A 295 29.14 -14.82 -30.64
C PHE A 295 30.16 -13.72 -30.92
N ASN A 296 31.21 -14.08 -31.65
CA ASN A 296 32.18 -13.16 -32.21
C ASN A 296 32.20 -13.33 -33.73
N VAL A 297 31.75 -12.32 -34.48
CA VAL A 297 31.63 -12.40 -35.94
C VAL A 297 32.96 -12.67 -36.65
N GLN A 298 34.08 -12.18 -36.10
CA GLN A 298 35.41 -12.40 -36.66
C GLN A 298 35.87 -13.84 -36.45
N VAL A 299 35.66 -14.38 -35.25
CA VAL A 299 35.96 -15.79 -34.93
C VAL A 299 35.06 -16.73 -35.74
N TYR A 300 33.76 -16.40 -35.82
CA TYR A 300 32.79 -17.18 -36.57
C TYR A 300 33.17 -17.25 -38.06
N LEU A 301 33.53 -16.13 -38.69
CA LEU A 301 34.01 -16.14 -40.07
C LEU A 301 35.32 -16.94 -40.20
N ALA A 302 36.30 -16.73 -39.31
CA ALA A 302 37.58 -17.42 -39.34
C ALA A 302 37.46 -18.95 -39.24
N ASN A 303 36.50 -19.44 -38.45
CA ASN A 303 36.24 -20.87 -38.26
C ASN A 303 35.39 -21.50 -39.38
N ASN A 304 34.79 -20.69 -40.26
CA ASN A 304 33.86 -21.14 -41.30
C ASN A 304 34.30 -20.65 -42.68
N SER A 305 35.36 -21.28 -43.20
CA SER A 305 35.99 -20.90 -44.47
C SER A 305 35.06 -20.93 -45.69
N ASP A 306 33.98 -21.71 -45.64
CA ASP A 306 32.92 -21.75 -46.66
C ASP A 306 32.15 -20.44 -46.74
N LEU A 307 31.84 -19.82 -45.60
CA LEU A 307 31.16 -18.52 -45.55
C LEU A 307 32.03 -17.39 -46.10
N ILE A 308 33.35 -17.45 -45.84
CA ILE A 308 34.33 -16.52 -46.42
C ILE A 308 34.37 -16.68 -47.95
N ALA A 309 34.34 -17.92 -48.46
CA ALA A 309 34.38 -18.19 -49.89
C ALA A 309 33.14 -17.64 -50.64
N GLU A 310 31.97 -17.65 -49.99
CA GLU A 310 30.72 -17.04 -50.49
C GLU A 310 30.68 -15.51 -50.31
N GLY A 311 31.74 -14.91 -49.74
CA GLY A 311 31.87 -13.46 -49.62
C GLY A 311 30.98 -12.83 -48.54
N PHE A 312 30.66 -13.58 -47.48
CA PHE A 312 29.79 -13.09 -46.41
C PHE A 312 30.41 -11.89 -45.70
N ASN A 313 29.60 -10.84 -45.51
CA ASN A 313 29.93 -9.73 -44.61
C ASN A 313 29.49 -10.03 -43.16
N ASN A 314 29.84 -9.14 -42.23
CA ASN A 314 29.53 -9.33 -40.80
C ASN A 314 28.03 -9.53 -40.52
N GLN A 315 27.16 -8.80 -41.23
CA GLN A 315 25.70 -8.93 -41.09
C GLN A 315 25.24 -10.32 -41.54
N GLN A 316 25.70 -10.76 -42.72
CA GLN A 316 25.35 -12.08 -43.27
C GLN A 316 25.87 -13.22 -42.39
N ALA A 317 27.07 -13.07 -41.81
CA ALA A 317 27.63 -14.03 -40.88
C ALA A 317 26.84 -14.12 -39.57
N TYR A 318 26.43 -12.97 -39.02
CA TYR A 318 25.56 -12.89 -37.83
C TYR A 318 24.20 -13.53 -38.09
N GLU A 319 23.55 -13.21 -39.21
CA GLU A 319 22.28 -13.81 -39.62
C GLU A 319 22.40 -15.32 -39.86
N HIS A 320 23.50 -15.77 -40.48
CA HIS A 320 23.78 -17.18 -40.69
C HIS A 320 23.91 -17.94 -39.38
N TYR A 321 24.64 -17.40 -38.41
CA TYR A 321 24.77 -18.02 -37.09
C TYR A 321 23.42 -18.19 -36.39
N LEU A 322 22.56 -17.16 -36.46
CA LEU A 322 21.22 -17.19 -35.86
C LEU A 322 20.23 -18.10 -36.60
N THR A 323 20.46 -18.34 -37.88
CA THR A 323 19.51 -19.08 -38.72
C THR A 323 19.90 -20.55 -38.86
N PHE A 324 21.19 -20.83 -39.03
CA PHE A 324 21.72 -22.17 -39.33
C PHE A 324 22.85 -22.57 -38.39
N GLY A 325 23.79 -21.67 -38.10
CA GLY A 325 25.03 -22.00 -37.39
C GLY A 325 24.85 -22.73 -36.07
N GLN A 326 23.89 -22.30 -35.24
CA GLN A 326 23.57 -22.97 -33.98
C GLN A 326 23.03 -24.39 -34.19
N GLY A 327 22.16 -24.61 -35.18
CA GLY A 327 21.62 -25.93 -35.51
C GLY A 327 22.64 -26.86 -36.17
N GLU A 328 23.64 -26.28 -36.85
CA GLU A 328 24.74 -26.99 -37.48
C GLU A 328 25.89 -27.31 -36.51
N GLY A 329 25.85 -26.79 -35.27
CA GLY A 329 26.91 -26.96 -34.27
C GLY A 329 28.19 -26.17 -34.57
N ARG A 330 28.12 -25.12 -35.39
CA ARG A 330 29.27 -24.25 -35.68
C ARG A 330 29.56 -23.36 -34.46
N PRO A 331 30.80 -23.35 -33.93
CA PRO A 331 31.13 -22.57 -32.73
C PRO A 331 31.02 -21.08 -33.02
N GLY A 332 30.26 -20.36 -32.19
CA GLY A 332 30.02 -18.92 -32.31
C GLY A 332 31.17 -18.05 -31.78
N SER A 333 31.97 -18.58 -30.86
CA SER A 333 33.14 -17.94 -30.23
C SER A 333 34.10 -18.99 -29.66
N ASP A 334 35.28 -18.56 -29.22
CA ASP A 334 36.16 -19.29 -28.30
C ASP A 334 35.72 -18.93 -26.86
N TYR A 335 35.19 -19.90 -26.11
CA TYR A 335 34.17 -19.63 -25.09
C TYR A 335 34.60 -19.92 -23.64
N VAL A 336 35.61 -20.75 -23.37
CA VAL A 336 36.01 -21.12 -22.00
C VAL A 336 37.46 -20.71 -21.77
N GLY A 337 37.71 -19.90 -20.74
CA GLY A 337 39.03 -19.29 -20.59
C GLY A 337 40.05 -20.18 -19.89
N ASP A 338 41.29 -20.15 -20.38
CA ASP A 338 42.46 -20.90 -19.88
C ASP A 338 42.93 -20.61 -18.45
N SER A 339 42.30 -19.66 -17.76
CA SER A 339 42.68 -19.23 -16.41
C SER A 339 41.50 -19.09 -15.47
N LEU A 340 41.77 -19.11 -14.16
CA LEU A 340 40.75 -18.88 -13.13
C LEU A 340 40.01 -17.54 -13.31
N ALA A 341 40.74 -16.49 -13.73
CA ALA A 341 40.18 -15.16 -13.95
C ALA A 341 39.25 -15.07 -15.18
N SER A 342 39.37 -16.05 -16.07
CA SER A 342 38.57 -16.18 -17.29
C SER A 342 37.61 -17.38 -17.22
N ALA A 343 37.39 -17.92 -16.02
CA ALA A 343 36.53 -19.08 -15.82
C ALA A 343 35.10 -18.78 -16.30
N ARG A 344 34.52 -19.70 -17.08
CA ARG A 344 33.14 -19.61 -17.53
C ARG A 344 32.20 -19.78 -16.36
N LEU A 345 31.35 -18.78 -16.10
CA LEU A 345 30.22 -18.93 -15.19
C LEU A 345 29.22 -19.96 -15.75
N VAL A 346 28.90 -20.98 -14.96
CA VAL A 346 27.92 -22.02 -15.27
C VAL A 346 26.71 -21.82 -14.35
N GLY A 347 25.58 -21.47 -14.94
CA GLY A 347 24.29 -21.52 -14.25
C GLY A 347 23.91 -22.97 -14.01
N LEU A 348 23.89 -23.40 -12.75
CA LEU A 348 23.43 -24.73 -12.39
C LEU A 348 21.91 -24.75 -12.27
N SER A 349 21.30 -25.81 -12.80
CA SER A 349 19.89 -26.12 -12.62
C SER A 349 19.75 -27.63 -12.38
N ALA A 350 18.56 -28.07 -11.95
CA ALA A 350 18.28 -29.50 -11.79
C ALA A 350 18.37 -30.26 -13.12
N THR A 351 18.09 -29.59 -14.24
CA THR A 351 18.31 -30.12 -15.59
C THR A 351 19.75 -29.87 -16.04
N PRO A 352 20.53 -30.90 -16.38
CA PRO A 352 21.93 -30.73 -16.76
C PRO A 352 22.06 -29.98 -18.10
N ASN A 353 22.77 -28.86 -18.09
CA ASN A 353 23.17 -28.19 -19.33
C ASN A 353 24.45 -28.85 -19.85
N SER A 354 24.50 -29.18 -21.15
CA SER A 354 25.67 -29.81 -21.75
C SER A 354 26.51 -28.75 -22.46
N ILE A 355 27.77 -28.65 -22.07
CA ILE A 355 28.77 -27.77 -22.63
C ILE A 355 29.76 -28.64 -23.42
N THR A 356 29.94 -28.36 -24.70
CA THR A 356 30.95 -29.02 -25.51
C THR A 356 32.12 -28.09 -25.75
N ASP A 357 33.34 -28.57 -25.48
CA ASP A 357 34.56 -27.83 -25.76
C ASP A 357 35.75 -28.76 -26.05
N PHE A 358 36.96 -28.22 -26.21
CA PHE A 358 38.18 -29.01 -26.36
C PHE A 358 39.34 -28.47 -25.53
N VAL A 359 40.24 -29.36 -25.09
CA VAL A 359 41.54 -28.97 -24.51
C VAL A 359 42.69 -29.57 -25.31
N GLY A 360 43.79 -28.84 -25.48
CA GLY A 360 44.91 -29.20 -26.33
C GLY A 360 46.20 -28.40 -26.06
N ALA A 361 47.03 -28.24 -27.09
CA ALA A 361 48.32 -27.54 -26.96
C ALA A 361 48.18 -26.00 -27.03
N SER A 362 47.15 -25.52 -27.73
CA SER A 362 46.82 -24.09 -27.86
C SER A 362 45.78 -23.60 -26.86
N ASP A 363 45.11 -24.54 -26.19
CA ASP A 363 44.02 -24.33 -25.24
C ASP A 363 44.30 -25.29 -24.08
N THR A 364 44.94 -24.78 -23.03
CA THR A 364 45.67 -25.65 -22.09
C THR A 364 44.83 -26.13 -20.93
N ALA A 365 43.69 -25.49 -20.69
CA ALA A 365 42.73 -25.86 -19.67
C ALA A 365 41.44 -25.09 -19.91
N ASP A 366 40.33 -25.68 -19.48
CA ASP A 366 39.04 -25.01 -19.43
C ASP A 366 38.62 -24.83 -17.99
N TRP A 367 38.44 -23.57 -17.58
CA TRP A 367 37.94 -23.25 -16.25
C TRP A 367 36.46 -22.89 -16.28
N TYR A 368 35.72 -23.50 -15.36
CA TYR A 368 34.31 -23.24 -15.10
C TYR A 368 34.14 -22.78 -13.66
N GLN A 369 33.17 -21.91 -13.39
CA GLN A 369 32.84 -21.44 -12.06
C GLN A 369 31.34 -21.50 -11.84
N PHE A 370 30.90 -21.84 -10.63
CA PHE A 370 29.51 -21.71 -10.20
C PHE A 370 29.44 -21.35 -8.72
N THR A 371 28.30 -20.81 -8.29
CA THR A 371 28.03 -20.46 -6.90
C THR A 371 26.78 -21.20 -6.43
N LEU A 372 26.83 -21.73 -5.23
CA LEU A 372 25.68 -22.28 -4.53
C LEU A 372 25.27 -21.33 -3.39
N ASP A 373 24.02 -20.89 -3.39
CA ASP A 373 23.43 -20.07 -2.33
C ASP A 373 23.06 -20.90 -1.10
N ARG A 374 22.83 -22.20 -1.28
CA ARG A 374 22.56 -23.20 -0.25
C ARG A 374 23.08 -24.58 -0.66
N ALA A 375 23.08 -25.53 0.28
CA ALA A 375 23.54 -26.88 0.01
C ALA A 375 22.68 -27.58 -1.05
N GLY A 376 23.28 -28.50 -1.82
CA GLY A 376 22.56 -29.24 -2.86
C GLY A 376 23.31 -30.48 -3.36
N GLU A 377 22.58 -31.42 -3.95
CA GLU A 377 23.16 -32.62 -4.56
C GLU A 377 23.78 -32.29 -5.92
N TRP A 378 25.11 -32.32 -5.98
CA TRP A 378 25.88 -32.10 -7.18
C TRP A 378 25.86 -33.33 -8.10
N ARG A 379 25.52 -33.11 -9.37
CA ARG A 379 25.47 -34.12 -10.42
C ARG A 379 26.36 -33.69 -11.58
N ARG A 380 27.14 -34.63 -12.11
CA ARG A 380 28.04 -34.36 -13.23
C ARG A 380 28.00 -35.45 -14.27
N SER A 381 28.23 -35.04 -15.51
CA SER A 381 28.49 -35.93 -16.63
C SER A 381 29.66 -35.38 -17.44
N LEU A 382 30.64 -36.22 -17.77
CA LEU A 382 31.75 -35.86 -18.65
C LEU A 382 31.94 -36.96 -19.69
N ASN A 383 31.71 -36.60 -20.94
CA ASN A 383 31.88 -37.46 -22.10
C ASN A 383 33.04 -36.95 -22.96
N VAL A 384 34.07 -37.77 -23.13
CA VAL A 384 35.27 -37.41 -23.89
C VAL A 384 35.20 -38.11 -25.25
N GLN A 385 35.37 -37.38 -26.35
CA GLN A 385 35.25 -37.97 -27.69
C GLN A 385 36.55 -38.62 -28.16
N ASN A 386 37.69 -38.04 -27.80
CA ASN A 386 39.02 -38.50 -28.18
C ASN A 386 40.03 -38.11 -27.09
N GLY A 387 41.13 -38.87 -26.93
CA GLY A 387 42.15 -38.51 -25.93
C GLY A 387 41.72 -38.73 -24.47
N LYS A 388 42.26 -37.90 -23.57
CA LYS A 388 42.12 -38.08 -22.11
C LYS A 388 42.24 -36.73 -21.38
N VAL A 389 41.30 -36.47 -20.47
CA VAL A 389 41.25 -35.24 -19.65
C VAL A 389 41.18 -35.55 -18.16
N THR A 390 41.58 -34.57 -17.34
CA THR A 390 41.32 -34.53 -15.90
C THR A 390 40.22 -33.53 -15.59
N LEU A 391 39.29 -33.90 -14.70
CA LEU A 391 38.31 -32.99 -14.10
C LEU A 391 38.71 -32.74 -12.65
N GLN A 392 38.90 -31.49 -12.26
CA GLN A 392 39.16 -31.10 -10.88
C GLN A 392 38.03 -30.19 -10.37
N LEU A 393 37.41 -30.54 -9.25
CA LEU A 393 36.45 -29.70 -8.54
C LEU A 393 37.14 -29.11 -7.30
N ALA A 394 37.06 -27.80 -7.13
CA ALA A 394 37.59 -27.08 -5.99
C ALA A 394 36.58 -26.06 -5.44
N GLN A 395 36.68 -25.73 -4.16
CA GLN A 395 35.92 -24.68 -3.51
C GLN A 395 36.87 -23.58 -3.01
N ASP A 396 36.76 -22.38 -3.58
CA ASP A 396 37.48 -21.20 -3.07
C ASP A 396 36.86 -20.83 -1.71
N SER A 397 37.45 -21.38 -0.65
CA SER A 397 36.85 -21.35 0.69
C SER A 397 37.18 -20.05 1.42
N ASN A 398 38.18 -19.32 0.95
CA ASN A 398 38.64 -18.06 1.52
C ASN A 398 38.27 -16.84 0.64
N ASN A 399 37.63 -17.07 -0.52
CA ASN A 399 37.21 -16.06 -1.51
C ASN A 399 38.36 -15.16 -1.99
N ASN A 400 39.58 -15.70 -2.07
CA ASN A 400 40.76 -14.92 -2.47
C ASN A 400 40.97 -14.92 -4.01
N GLY A 401 40.17 -15.66 -4.76
CA GLY A 401 40.28 -15.77 -6.22
C GLY A 401 41.45 -16.64 -6.69
N ALA A 402 41.97 -17.52 -5.83
CA ALA A 402 42.96 -18.54 -6.12
C ALA A 402 42.49 -19.90 -5.59
N ILE A 403 42.99 -21.00 -6.17
CA ILE A 403 42.72 -22.36 -5.70
C ILE A 403 43.99 -22.96 -5.09
N GLU A 404 43.94 -23.24 -3.80
CA GLU A 404 45.04 -23.91 -3.09
C GLU A 404 44.84 -25.44 -2.98
N GLN A 405 45.91 -26.18 -2.69
CA GLN A 405 45.86 -27.64 -2.65
C GLN A 405 44.85 -28.21 -1.63
N GLY A 406 44.56 -27.46 -0.56
CA GLY A 406 43.57 -27.82 0.46
C GLY A 406 42.11 -27.57 0.05
N GLU A 407 41.88 -26.86 -1.06
CA GLU A 407 40.56 -26.46 -1.56
C GLU A 407 40.05 -27.37 -2.67
N ILE A 408 40.91 -28.26 -3.17
CA ILE A 408 40.54 -29.27 -4.16
C ILE A 408 39.71 -30.37 -3.46
N LEU A 409 38.44 -30.45 -3.84
CA LEU A 409 37.50 -31.42 -3.28
C LEU A 409 37.62 -32.76 -3.99
N GLN A 410 37.75 -32.75 -5.32
CA GLN A 410 37.73 -33.96 -6.14
C GLN A 410 38.64 -33.82 -7.35
N THR A 411 39.30 -34.91 -7.77
CA THR A 411 40.04 -34.98 -9.03
C THR A 411 39.78 -36.33 -9.68
N LEU A 412 39.33 -36.30 -10.93
CA LEU A 412 38.94 -37.46 -11.72
C LEU A 412 39.60 -37.43 -13.09
N THR A 413 39.54 -38.54 -13.80
CA THR A 413 40.12 -38.67 -15.14
C THR A 413 39.14 -39.40 -16.05
N ALA A 414 38.92 -38.85 -17.25
CA ALA A 414 38.04 -39.41 -18.26
C ALA A 414 38.77 -39.61 -19.60
N THR A 415 38.37 -40.65 -20.33
CA THR A 415 38.88 -41.05 -21.66
C THR A 415 37.71 -41.31 -22.60
N SER A 416 37.98 -41.46 -23.89
CA SER A 416 36.96 -41.87 -24.87
C SER A 416 36.36 -43.27 -24.65
N ALA A 417 36.90 -44.06 -23.72
CA ALA A 417 36.37 -45.37 -23.32
C ALA A 417 35.52 -45.32 -22.04
N THR A 418 35.45 -44.17 -21.37
CA THR A 418 34.82 -44.02 -20.03
C THR A 418 33.97 -42.77 -19.99
N THR A 419 32.65 -42.93 -19.89
CA THR A 419 31.75 -41.82 -19.56
C THR A 419 31.67 -41.70 -18.04
N LEU A 420 31.97 -40.52 -17.49
CA LEU A 420 31.66 -40.20 -16.10
C LEU A 420 30.22 -39.69 -16.05
N ALA A 421 29.35 -40.30 -15.27
CA ALA A 421 27.98 -39.82 -15.03
C ALA A 421 27.55 -40.29 -13.63
N ASP A 422 27.67 -39.42 -12.63
CA ASP A 422 27.43 -39.75 -11.22
C ASP A 422 26.90 -38.57 -10.40
N THR A 423 26.41 -38.88 -9.19
CA THR A 423 26.20 -37.91 -8.12
C THR A 423 27.54 -37.71 -7.42
N GLY A 424 28.12 -36.52 -7.48
CA GLY A 424 29.39 -36.23 -6.82
C GLY A 424 29.24 -35.85 -5.33
N GLY A 425 28.06 -36.03 -4.74
CA GLY A 425 27.75 -35.79 -3.33
C GLY A 425 27.02 -34.47 -3.08
N ILE A 426 26.83 -34.15 -1.80
CA ILE A 426 26.28 -32.85 -1.37
C ILE A 426 27.41 -31.83 -1.34
N LEU A 427 27.18 -30.68 -1.98
CA LEU A 427 28.02 -29.49 -1.83
C LEU A 427 27.28 -28.48 -0.94
N GLU A 428 28.03 -27.75 -0.11
CA GLU A 428 27.50 -26.68 0.75
C GLU A 428 27.38 -25.36 -0.04
N SER A 429 26.82 -24.31 0.59
CA SER A 429 26.84 -22.97 -0.02
C SER A 429 28.29 -22.48 -0.22
N GLY A 430 28.61 -21.92 -1.38
CA GLY A 430 29.95 -21.41 -1.65
C GLY A 430 30.26 -21.23 -3.14
N ASN A 431 31.49 -20.78 -3.42
CA ASN A 431 32.01 -20.59 -4.77
C ASN A 431 32.86 -21.79 -5.18
N TYR A 432 32.53 -22.38 -6.32
CA TYR A 432 33.15 -23.59 -6.83
C TYR A 432 33.75 -23.37 -8.20
N TYR A 433 34.85 -24.05 -8.45
CA TYR A 433 35.55 -24.06 -9.72
C TYR A 433 35.73 -25.49 -10.22
N VAL A 434 35.52 -25.68 -11.52
CA VAL A 434 35.80 -26.94 -12.21
C VAL A 434 36.84 -26.68 -13.29
N GLN A 435 37.96 -27.38 -13.23
CA GLN A 435 38.98 -27.38 -14.28
C GLN A 435 38.88 -28.64 -15.11
N ILE A 436 38.83 -28.50 -16.44
CA ILE A 436 39.13 -29.58 -17.38
C ILE A 436 40.51 -29.33 -17.98
N ALA A 437 41.40 -30.31 -17.97
CA ALA A 437 42.74 -30.16 -18.53
C ALA A 437 43.22 -31.44 -19.22
N PRO A 438 44.14 -31.37 -20.20
CA PRO A 438 44.69 -32.55 -20.85
C PRO A 438 45.51 -33.37 -19.84
N ALA A 439 45.25 -34.68 -19.75
CA ALA A 439 45.96 -35.53 -18.79
C ALA A 439 47.36 -35.96 -19.27
N ASN A 440 47.62 -35.92 -20.58
CA ASN A 440 48.89 -36.26 -21.23
C ASN A 440 48.88 -35.75 -22.70
N SER A 441 49.88 -34.94 -23.06
CA SER A 441 49.92 -33.87 -24.09
C SER A 441 49.70 -34.18 -25.58
N GLU A 442 49.53 -33.06 -26.32
CA GLU A 442 49.73 -32.72 -27.76
C GLU A 442 48.58 -32.88 -28.77
N THR A 443 47.45 -33.49 -28.42
CA THR A 443 46.28 -33.58 -29.34
C THR A 443 45.04 -32.92 -28.75
N ASN A 444 44.37 -32.07 -29.53
CA ASN A 444 43.08 -31.49 -29.14
C ASN A 444 42.09 -32.60 -28.80
N THR A 445 41.60 -32.57 -27.57
CA THR A 445 40.70 -33.53 -26.95
C THR A 445 39.35 -32.86 -26.76
N ASN A 446 38.37 -33.28 -27.54
CA ASN A 446 37.00 -32.77 -27.45
C ASN A 446 36.26 -33.48 -26.32
N TYR A 447 35.47 -32.73 -25.56
CA TYR A 447 34.62 -33.27 -24.51
C TYR A 447 33.26 -32.58 -24.46
N SER A 448 32.35 -33.20 -23.73
CA SER A 448 31.05 -32.67 -23.37
C SER A 448 30.89 -32.79 -21.86
N LEU A 449 30.87 -31.66 -21.17
CA LEU A 449 30.68 -31.53 -19.73
C LEU A 449 29.24 -31.15 -19.44
N SER A 450 28.60 -31.82 -18.48
CA SER A 450 27.30 -31.41 -17.96
C SER A 450 27.34 -31.35 -16.45
N LEU A 451 26.93 -30.21 -15.91
CA LEU A 451 26.91 -29.93 -14.49
C LEU A 451 25.47 -29.59 -14.09
N ALA A 452 25.01 -30.15 -12.97
CA ALA A 452 23.71 -29.89 -12.41
C ALA A 452 23.80 -29.91 -10.87
N VAL A 453 22.85 -29.22 -10.24
CA VAL A 453 22.63 -29.31 -8.79
C VAL A 453 21.14 -29.47 -8.54
N ASN A 454 20.79 -30.39 -7.65
CA ASN A 454 19.48 -30.37 -7.00
C ASN A 454 19.62 -29.58 -5.68
N PRO A 455 19.21 -28.30 -5.63
CA PRO A 455 19.36 -27.47 -4.43
C PRO A 455 18.45 -27.99 -3.30
N SER A 456 18.84 -27.76 -2.04
CA SER A 456 17.99 -28.15 -0.91
C SER A 456 16.70 -27.31 -0.84
N PRO A 457 15.60 -27.85 -0.29
CA PRO A 457 14.36 -27.11 -0.08
C PRO A 457 14.58 -25.80 0.70
N LEU A 458 13.97 -24.72 0.21
CA LEU A 458 14.07 -23.38 0.79
C LEU A 458 12.84 -23.07 1.64
N LEU A 459 13.06 -22.69 2.90
CA LEU A 459 12.03 -22.11 3.75
C LEU A 459 11.71 -20.68 3.32
N ALA A 460 10.76 -20.53 2.39
CA ALA A 460 10.33 -19.25 1.86
C ALA A 460 9.60 -18.40 2.92
N ASN A 461 8.67 -19.02 3.67
CA ASN A 461 7.94 -18.36 4.75
C ASN A 461 7.97 -19.22 6.02
N ASN A 462 8.23 -18.58 7.15
CA ASN A 462 8.10 -19.17 8.48
C ASN A 462 7.84 -18.06 9.52
N THR A 463 6.69 -17.40 9.40
CA THR A 463 6.35 -16.22 10.23
C THR A 463 5.86 -16.62 11.62
N GLY A 464 5.61 -17.90 11.85
CA GLY A 464 4.83 -18.37 13.00
C GLY A 464 3.34 -17.99 12.88
N LEU A 465 2.58 -18.26 13.94
CA LEU A 465 1.15 -18.01 13.99
C LEU A 465 0.72 -17.42 15.33
N THR A 466 0.00 -16.30 15.28
CA THR A 466 -0.63 -15.67 16.44
C THR A 466 -2.12 -16.02 16.50
N LEU A 467 -2.59 -16.48 17.66
CA LEU A 467 -3.98 -16.88 17.86
C LEU A 467 -4.51 -16.58 19.27
N LYS A 468 -5.83 -16.53 19.44
CA LYS A 468 -6.48 -16.37 20.75
C LYS A 468 -6.35 -17.65 21.58
N THR A 469 -6.28 -17.53 22.90
CA THR A 469 -6.31 -18.68 23.83
C THR A 469 -7.54 -19.55 23.56
N GLY A 470 -7.33 -20.86 23.45
CA GLY A 470 -8.38 -21.85 23.18
C GLY A 470 -8.88 -21.91 21.72
N SER A 471 -8.41 -21.04 20.83
CA SER A 471 -8.85 -21.02 19.44
C SER A 471 -8.12 -22.03 18.56
N MET A 472 -8.71 -22.30 17.39
CA MET A 472 -8.13 -23.10 16.31
C MET A 472 -7.82 -22.19 15.13
N ARG A 473 -6.66 -22.40 14.50
CA ARG A 473 -6.29 -21.70 13.27
C ARG A 473 -5.63 -22.64 12.25
N VAL A 474 -6.00 -22.47 10.99
CA VAL A 474 -5.36 -23.09 9.84
C VAL A 474 -3.99 -22.45 9.62
N ILE A 475 -3.00 -23.28 9.27
CA ILE A 475 -1.68 -22.85 8.83
C ILE A 475 -1.70 -22.82 7.30
N ASP A 476 -1.50 -21.65 6.71
CA ASP A 476 -1.48 -21.44 5.26
C ASP A 476 -0.09 -21.03 4.74
N SER A 477 0.03 -20.92 3.42
CA SER A 477 1.30 -20.63 2.73
C SER A 477 1.85 -19.22 2.97
N ASN A 478 1.07 -18.30 3.53
CA ASN A 478 1.60 -17.01 3.99
C ASN A 478 2.43 -17.19 5.28
N GLN A 479 2.06 -18.17 6.11
CA GLN A 479 2.70 -18.39 7.40
C GLN A 479 3.85 -19.40 7.31
N LEU A 480 3.61 -20.53 6.64
CA LEU A 480 4.60 -21.60 6.48
C LEU A 480 4.64 -22.06 5.02
N ARG A 481 5.76 -21.84 4.35
CA ARG A 481 5.94 -22.25 2.96
C ARG A 481 7.38 -22.67 2.71
N VAL A 482 7.56 -23.89 2.25
CA VAL A 482 8.79 -24.36 1.63
C VAL A 482 8.58 -24.39 0.11
N VAL A 483 9.58 -23.89 -0.60
CA VAL A 483 9.65 -23.95 -2.06
C VAL A 483 10.90 -24.68 -2.47
N ASP A 484 10.84 -25.29 -3.63
CA ASP A 484 11.92 -26.06 -4.19
C ASP A 484 11.86 -25.92 -5.71
N ALA A 485 13.02 -25.81 -6.36
CA ALA A 485 13.08 -25.44 -7.78
C ALA A 485 12.67 -26.59 -8.71
N ASP A 486 12.84 -27.83 -8.25
CA ASP A 486 12.60 -29.06 -9.03
C ASP A 486 11.63 -30.03 -8.35
N THR A 487 11.17 -29.71 -7.13
CA THR A 487 10.21 -30.54 -6.40
C THR A 487 8.85 -29.86 -6.25
N ASN A 488 7.80 -30.51 -6.75
CA ASN A 488 6.43 -30.01 -6.63
C ASN A 488 5.91 -30.06 -5.18
N ALA A 489 4.92 -29.23 -4.85
CA ALA A 489 4.34 -29.15 -3.51
C ALA A 489 3.77 -30.47 -2.96
N THR A 490 3.33 -31.39 -3.82
CA THR A 490 2.85 -32.73 -3.41
C THR A 490 3.97 -33.70 -3.05
N GLN A 491 5.22 -33.37 -3.41
CA GLN A 491 6.41 -34.19 -3.22
C GLN A 491 7.34 -33.63 -2.12
N LEU A 492 7.11 -32.38 -1.68
CA LEU A 492 7.75 -31.82 -0.50
C LEU A 492 7.10 -32.33 0.77
N ILE A 493 7.79 -33.22 1.48
CA ILE A 493 7.23 -33.96 2.63
C ILE A 493 7.78 -33.37 3.93
N TYR A 494 6.88 -32.80 4.74
CA TYR A 494 7.12 -32.42 6.11
C TYR A 494 7.03 -33.65 7.01
N THR A 495 8.01 -33.85 7.89
CA THR A 495 7.99 -34.87 8.94
C THR A 495 8.03 -34.19 10.30
N LEU A 496 7.07 -34.51 11.16
CA LEU A 496 6.97 -33.91 12.48
C LEU A 496 8.04 -34.49 13.41
N LYS A 497 8.86 -33.63 14.03
CA LYS A 497 9.88 -34.01 15.01
C LYS A 497 9.40 -33.81 16.44
N ASP A 498 8.76 -32.67 16.69
CA ASP A 498 8.23 -32.29 18.00
C ASP A 498 6.77 -31.90 17.84
N VAL A 499 5.92 -32.33 18.76
CA VAL A 499 4.51 -31.91 18.82
C VAL A 499 4.35 -30.72 19.78
N PRO A 500 3.35 -29.86 19.55
CA PRO A 500 3.05 -28.77 20.48
C PRO A 500 2.69 -29.28 21.87
N LEU A 501 3.09 -28.54 22.92
CA LEU A 501 2.83 -28.88 24.32
C LEU A 501 1.51 -28.29 24.84
N ASN A 502 1.04 -27.19 24.25
CA ASN A 502 -0.14 -26.41 24.67
C ASN A 502 -1.26 -26.43 23.62
N GLY A 503 -1.26 -27.46 22.77
CA GLY A 503 -2.27 -27.64 21.75
C GLY A 503 -2.06 -28.92 20.97
N SER A 504 -2.73 -29.01 19.82
CA SER A 504 -2.56 -30.12 18.89
C SER A 504 -2.42 -29.60 17.47
N LEU A 505 -1.39 -30.06 16.77
CA LEU A 505 -1.28 -29.90 15.33
C LEU A 505 -2.15 -30.98 14.67
N GLN A 506 -2.95 -30.60 13.68
CA GLN A 506 -3.96 -31.46 13.06
C GLN A 506 -3.82 -31.44 11.54
N LEU A 507 -4.07 -32.59 10.91
CA LEU A 507 -4.22 -32.77 9.47
C LEU A 507 -5.65 -33.24 9.19
N ASN A 508 -6.42 -32.47 8.42
CA ASN A 508 -7.86 -32.71 8.18
C ASN A 508 -8.67 -32.88 9.47
N GLY A 509 -8.36 -32.09 10.51
CA GLY A 509 -9.02 -32.12 11.81
C GLY A 509 -8.60 -33.29 12.72
N LEU A 510 -7.64 -34.12 12.31
CA LEU A 510 -7.10 -35.21 13.11
C LEU A 510 -5.71 -34.87 13.63
N ALA A 511 -5.50 -35.01 14.94
CA ALA A 511 -4.21 -34.73 15.57
C ALA A 511 -3.09 -35.62 15.00
N ILE A 512 -1.94 -35.02 14.69
CA ILE A 512 -0.77 -35.72 14.17
C ILE A 512 0.34 -35.84 15.23
N SER A 513 1.09 -36.93 15.17
CA SER A 513 2.16 -37.28 16.12
C SER A 513 3.55 -37.19 15.49
N VAL A 514 4.58 -37.23 16.33
CA VAL A 514 5.99 -37.34 15.88
C VAL A 514 6.17 -38.48 14.86
N ASN A 515 6.97 -38.23 13.84
CA ASN A 515 7.23 -39.07 12.65
C ASN A 515 6.05 -39.21 11.67
N GLN A 516 4.90 -38.57 11.90
CA GLN A 516 3.88 -38.46 10.86
C GLN A 516 4.20 -37.33 9.90
N THR A 517 3.63 -37.43 8.70
CA THR A 517 3.97 -36.56 7.59
C THR A 517 2.77 -35.84 7.00
N PHE A 518 3.03 -34.69 6.42
CA PHE A 518 2.12 -33.94 5.55
C PHE A 518 2.95 -33.27 4.44
N THR A 519 2.30 -32.73 3.42
CA THR A 519 2.94 -32.15 2.23
C THR A 519 2.81 -30.63 2.19
N GLN A 520 3.62 -29.96 1.37
CA GLN A 520 3.39 -28.53 1.09
C GLN A 520 1.99 -28.29 0.46
N ASP A 521 1.46 -29.23 -0.31
CA ASP A 521 0.09 -29.15 -0.83
C ASP A 521 -0.97 -29.19 0.29
N ASP A 522 -0.73 -29.91 1.39
CA ASP A 522 -1.63 -29.90 2.55
C ASP A 522 -1.74 -28.52 3.21
N ILE A 523 -0.63 -27.77 3.29
CA ILE A 523 -0.63 -26.38 3.75
C ILE A 523 -1.35 -25.48 2.73
N ASN A 524 -1.01 -25.61 1.44
CA ASN A 524 -1.60 -24.79 0.37
C ASN A 524 -3.14 -24.93 0.30
N GLN A 525 -3.66 -26.09 0.72
CA GLN A 525 -5.08 -26.42 0.71
C GLN A 525 -5.74 -26.23 2.08
N GLY A 526 -5.04 -25.64 3.06
CA GLY A 526 -5.56 -25.34 4.38
C GLY A 526 -5.92 -26.57 5.23
N ARG A 527 -5.32 -27.73 4.95
CA ARG A 527 -5.60 -28.99 5.65
C ARG A 527 -4.84 -29.12 6.96
N VAL A 528 -3.82 -28.30 7.19
CA VAL A 528 -3.02 -28.27 8.42
C VAL A 528 -3.52 -27.18 9.34
N SER A 529 -3.80 -27.49 10.60
CA SER A 529 -4.29 -26.52 11.58
C SER A 529 -3.74 -26.78 12.97
N TYR A 530 -3.67 -25.75 13.81
CA TYR A 530 -3.31 -25.85 15.22
C TYR A 530 -4.51 -25.48 16.11
N GLN A 531 -4.80 -26.33 17.09
CA GLN A 531 -5.82 -26.10 18.13
C GLN A 531 -5.12 -25.87 19.46
N ASN A 532 -5.23 -24.68 20.03
CA ASN A 532 -4.74 -24.37 21.37
C ASN A 532 -5.66 -25.00 22.43
N ASN A 533 -5.10 -25.44 23.55
CA ASN A 533 -5.84 -26.13 24.62
C ASN A 533 -6.48 -25.18 25.67
N GLY A 534 -6.30 -23.86 25.55
CA GLY A 534 -6.83 -22.87 26.49
C GLY A 534 -5.96 -22.62 27.73
N GLY A 535 -4.71 -23.09 27.75
CA GLY A 535 -3.78 -22.92 28.86
C GLY A 535 -3.23 -21.49 29.06
N THR A 536 -2.44 -21.30 30.12
CA THR A 536 -1.85 -20.02 30.51
C THR A 536 -0.48 -19.74 29.88
N ILE A 537 0.13 -20.71 29.19
CA ILE A 537 1.42 -20.56 28.52
C ILE A 537 1.21 -19.83 27.18
N THR A 538 1.94 -18.75 26.96
CA THR A 538 1.75 -17.80 25.85
C THR A 538 2.51 -18.16 24.57
N SER A 539 3.28 -19.24 24.57
CA SER A 539 4.04 -19.70 23.42
C SER A 539 3.96 -21.22 23.29
N ASP A 540 3.94 -21.70 22.06
CA ASP A 540 4.03 -23.12 21.74
C ASP A 540 4.83 -23.28 20.43
N TYR A 541 5.20 -24.48 20.06
CA TYR A 541 5.85 -24.71 18.77
C TYR A 541 5.67 -26.14 18.30
N PHE A 542 5.93 -26.40 17.03
CA PHE A 542 6.25 -27.74 16.56
C PHE A 542 7.55 -27.73 15.76
N GLY A 543 8.33 -28.80 15.89
CA GLY A 543 9.55 -29.01 15.13
C GLY A 543 9.27 -29.90 13.92
N PHE A 544 9.88 -29.60 12.78
CA PHE A 544 9.68 -30.37 11.55
C PHE A 544 10.97 -30.50 10.72
N THR A 545 11.02 -31.51 9.87
CA THR A 545 11.94 -31.56 8.73
C THR A 545 11.16 -31.55 7.43
N VAL A 546 11.74 -31.05 6.35
CA VAL A 546 11.15 -31.10 5.01
C VAL A 546 12.15 -31.68 4.04
N THR A 547 11.75 -32.68 3.26
CA THR A 547 12.60 -33.32 2.26
C THR A 547 11.95 -33.30 0.89
N ASP A 548 12.79 -33.15 -0.13
CA ASP A 548 12.51 -33.38 -1.55
C ASP A 548 12.77 -34.84 -1.98
N GLY A 549 13.23 -35.69 -1.06
CA GLY A 549 13.66 -37.07 -1.32
C GLY A 549 15.18 -37.25 -1.46
N THR A 550 15.97 -36.17 -1.52
CA THR A 550 17.44 -36.22 -1.61
C THR A 550 18.15 -35.45 -0.51
N THR A 551 17.65 -34.26 -0.18
CA THR A 551 18.15 -33.37 0.86
C THR A 551 17.06 -33.14 1.91
N THR A 552 17.42 -32.56 3.05
CA THR A 552 16.47 -32.33 4.14
C THR A 552 16.75 -31.01 4.83
N LEU A 553 15.74 -30.16 4.92
CA LEU A 553 15.70 -28.94 5.70
C LEU A 553 15.16 -29.26 7.11
N ASP A 554 15.74 -28.64 8.14
CA ASP A 554 15.30 -28.76 9.54
C ASP A 554 14.88 -27.38 10.06
N SER A 555 13.69 -27.27 10.66
CA SER A 555 13.20 -26.02 11.24
C SER A 555 12.10 -26.25 12.31
N ASN A 556 11.67 -25.16 12.95
CA ASN A 556 10.55 -25.10 13.88
C ASN A 556 9.53 -24.05 13.43
N PHE A 557 8.25 -24.27 13.73
CA PHE A 557 7.18 -23.31 13.55
C PHE A 557 6.64 -22.89 14.92
N ASN A 558 6.62 -21.58 15.19
CA ASN A 558 6.26 -21.04 16.50
C ASN A 558 4.80 -20.57 16.52
N PHE A 559 4.12 -20.85 17.62
CA PHE A 559 2.83 -20.26 17.96
C PHE A 559 3.03 -19.24 19.08
N SER A 560 2.35 -18.10 18.97
CA SER A 560 2.22 -17.15 20.07
C SER A 560 0.75 -16.90 20.36
N LEU A 561 0.40 -16.82 21.63
CA LEU A 561 -0.93 -16.36 22.03
C LEU A 561 -0.93 -14.84 21.97
N GLY A 562 -1.71 -14.29 21.03
CA GLY A 562 -1.95 -12.86 20.96
C GLY A 562 -2.79 -12.46 22.16
N ARG A 563 -2.14 -12.04 23.25
CA ARG A 563 -2.76 -11.11 24.18
C ARG A 563 -2.41 -9.73 23.68
N ASN A 564 -3.41 -8.91 23.45
CA ASN A 564 -3.30 -7.46 23.29
C ASN A 564 -2.85 -6.87 24.64
N LEU A 565 -1.60 -7.11 25.03
CA LEU A 565 -1.05 -6.60 26.29
C LEU A 565 -0.61 -5.16 26.10
N PRO A 566 -0.79 -4.31 27.13
CA PRO A 566 -0.13 -3.03 27.25
C PRO A 566 1.36 -3.11 26.92
N SER A 567 1.81 -2.25 26.03
CA SER A 567 3.23 -1.98 25.79
C SER A 567 3.52 -0.49 26.01
N LEU A 568 4.66 -0.21 26.65
CA LEU A 568 5.17 1.16 26.75
C LEU A 568 5.54 1.62 25.33
N LEU A 569 4.81 2.61 24.82
CA LEU A 569 5.09 3.17 23.50
C LEU A 569 6.34 4.06 23.57
N LYS A 570 6.43 4.90 24.60
CA LYS A 570 7.63 5.72 24.82
C LYS A 570 7.73 6.20 26.26
N ASP A 571 8.93 6.05 26.81
CA ASP A 571 9.42 6.78 27.99
C ASP A 571 9.85 8.19 27.51
N ILE A 572 8.91 9.15 27.55
CA ILE A 572 9.12 10.51 27.07
C ILE A 572 9.99 11.31 28.06
N ASN A 573 9.87 11.04 29.36
CA ASN A 573 10.67 11.65 30.44
C ASN A 573 11.59 10.60 31.08
N PRO A 574 12.80 10.38 30.52
CA PRO A 574 13.57 9.18 30.78
C PRO A 574 13.80 8.86 32.27
N GLY A 575 13.58 7.60 32.63
CA GLY A 575 13.77 7.11 34.00
C GLY A 575 12.48 7.20 34.82
N ALA A 576 12.57 7.49 36.11
CA ALA A 576 11.39 7.47 36.99
C ALA A 576 10.54 8.77 36.93
N GLY A 577 10.84 9.67 35.98
CA GLY A 577 10.08 10.90 35.75
C GLY A 577 8.71 10.57 35.15
N SER A 578 7.73 11.48 35.24
CA SER A 578 6.46 11.32 34.52
C SER A 578 6.31 12.40 33.48
N SER A 579 5.68 12.07 32.36
CA SER A 579 5.59 12.98 31.21
C SER A 579 4.38 13.89 31.19
N GLU A 580 3.54 13.89 32.23
CA GLU A 580 2.38 14.79 32.34
C GLU A 580 1.54 14.81 31.05
N ILE A 581 1.14 13.62 30.57
CA ILE A 581 0.42 13.49 29.30
C ILE A 581 -1.05 13.87 29.47
N TYR A 582 -1.55 14.75 28.60
CA TYR A 582 -2.93 15.26 28.60
C TYR A 582 -3.47 15.39 27.16
N ASP A 583 -4.81 15.36 27.01
CA ASP A 583 -5.56 15.67 25.77
C ASP A 583 -5.15 14.85 24.53
N LEU A 584 -5.14 13.52 24.64
CA LEU A 584 -4.90 12.60 23.52
C LEU A 584 -5.95 12.81 22.41
N THR A 585 -5.54 13.39 21.29
CA THR A 585 -6.42 13.85 20.21
C THR A 585 -5.99 13.29 18.87
N ASN A 586 -6.90 12.64 18.15
CA ASN A 586 -6.64 12.15 16.79
C ASN A 586 -6.88 13.26 15.76
N VAL A 587 -5.90 13.54 14.92
CA VAL A 587 -6.05 14.37 13.71
C VAL A 587 -5.52 13.56 12.53
N ASN A 588 -6.42 13.10 11.67
CA ASN A 588 -6.10 12.37 10.43
C ASN A 588 -5.16 11.16 10.64
N GLY A 589 -5.36 10.41 11.73
CA GLY A 589 -4.58 9.21 12.05
C GLY A 589 -3.27 9.47 12.79
N THR A 590 -2.94 10.74 13.07
CA THR A 590 -1.84 11.13 13.94
C THR A 590 -2.39 11.50 15.32
N LEU A 591 -1.79 10.93 16.36
CA LEU A 591 -2.13 11.24 17.75
C LEU A 591 -1.36 12.48 18.20
N TYR A 592 -2.06 13.49 18.72
CA TYR A 592 -1.50 14.71 19.32
C TYR A 592 -1.83 14.76 20.79
N PHE A 593 -0.90 15.28 21.60
CA PHE A 593 -1.07 15.39 23.04
C PHE A 593 -0.10 16.39 23.63
N ARG A 594 -0.38 16.84 24.86
CA ARG A 594 0.59 17.57 25.67
C ARG A 594 1.50 16.58 26.40
N ALA A 595 2.80 16.83 26.48
CA ALA A 595 3.73 16.06 27.32
C ALA A 595 4.99 16.86 27.71
N ASN A 596 5.71 16.40 28.72
CA ASN A 596 6.93 16.99 29.28
C ASN A 596 8.06 15.96 29.35
N ASP A 597 9.16 16.19 28.64
CA ASP A 597 10.32 15.29 28.61
C ASP A 597 11.38 15.57 29.68
N GLY A 598 11.07 16.45 30.64
CA GLY A 598 11.99 16.91 31.68
C GLY A 598 13.02 17.95 31.21
N VAL A 599 13.02 18.30 29.91
CA VAL A 599 13.98 19.25 29.31
C VAL A 599 13.27 20.50 28.76
N HIS A 600 12.16 20.33 28.05
CA HIS A 600 11.45 21.40 27.32
C HIS A 600 10.16 21.88 28.02
N GLY A 601 9.87 21.39 29.23
CA GLY A 601 8.58 21.66 29.88
C GLY A 601 7.42 20.96 29.18
N SER A 602 6.17 21.30 29.55
CA SER A 602 4.98 20.71 28.92
C SER A 602 4.65 21.38 27.59
N GLU A 603 4.85 20.66 26.49
CA GLU A 603 4.75 21.15 25.12
C GLU A 603 3.84 20.26 24.25
N LEU A 604 3.68 20.59 22.97
CA LEU A 604 2.89 19.81 22.01
C LEU A 604 3.71 18.65 21.44
N TRP A 605 3.20 17.43 21.57
CA TRP A 605 3.77 16.20 21.05
C TRP A 605 2.84 15.53 20.04
N LYS A 606 3.43 14.70 19.19
CA LYS A 606 2.70 13.83 18.27
C LYS A 606 3.24 12.41 18.26
N SER A 607 2.41 11.46 17.85
CA SER A 607 2.77 10.07 17.61
C SER A 607 2.05 9.50 16.40
N ASN A 608 2.75 8.65 15.65
CA ASN A 608 2.19 7.81 14.60
C ASN A 608 1.95 6.35 15.09
N GLY A 609 2.09 6.09 16.39
CA GLY A 609 1.99 4.76 16.97
C GLY A 609 3.32 4.00 17.09
N THR A 610 4.48 4.60 16.76
CA THR A 610 5.79 3.99 17.01
C THR A 610 6.64 4.84 17.97
N PRO A 611 7.60 4.23 18.70
CA PRO A 611 8.52 4.98 19.56
C PRO A 611 9.31 6.05 18.80
N GLU A 612 9.73 5.77 17.55
CA GLU A 612 10.48 6.69 16.70
C GLU A 612 9.62 7.86 16.20
N GLY A 613 8.35 7.61 15.88
CA GLY A 613 7.42 8.65 15.43
C GLY A 613 6.73 9.40 16.57
N THR A 614 7.00 9.04 17.82
CA THR A 614 6.55 9.78 19.02
C THR A 614 7.56 10.88 19.36
N VAL A 615 7.25 12.11 18.97
CA VAL A 615 8.19 13.24 18.98
C VAL A 615 7.55 14.55 19.43
N LEU A 616 8.34 15.43 20.03
CA LEU A 616 8.01 16.84 20.25
C LEU A 616 7.73 17.50 18.91
N VAL A 617 6.59 18.18 18.76
CA VAL A 617 6.26 18.93 17.54
C VAL A 617 7.09 20.20 17.48
N THR A 618 7.04 20.98 18.56
CA THR A 618 7.85 22.19 18.74
C THR A 618 7.89 22.58 20.21
N ASP A 619 9.03 23.11 20.65
CA ASP A 619 9.17 23.80 21.94
C ASP A 619 8.67 25.25 21.75
N LEU A 620 7.42 25.53 22.14
CA LEU A 620 6.82 26.86 21.95
C LEU A 620 7.43 27.90 22.89
N ASN A 621 7.88 27.49 24.07
CA ASN A 621 8.49 28.36 25.07
C ASN A 621 9.92 27.87 25.38
N PRO A 622 10.92 28.32 24.59
CA PRO A 622 12.26 27.74 24.58
C PRO A 622 12.87 27.44 25.96
N GLY A 623 13.29 26.19 26.16
CA GLY A 623 13.90 25.69 27.38
C GLY A 623 12.87 25.04 28.33
N ALA A 624 13.14 25.00 29.63
CA ALA A 624 12.29 24.25 30.57
C ALA A 624 10.94 24.92 30.93
N SER A 625 10.50 25.93 30.17
CA SER A 625 9.27 26.68 30.46
C SER A 625 8.10 26.11 29.67
N SER A 626 7.05 25.63 30.33
CA SER A 626 5.89 25.07 29.62
C SER A 626 5.07 26.13 28.86
N SER A 627 4.63 25.79 27.66
CA SER A 627 3.52 26.43 26.94
C SER A 627 2.17 25.84 27.31
N SER A 628 2.15 24.63 27.87
CA SER A 628 0.97 23.91 28.35
C SER A 628 -0.20 23.92 27.35
N PRO A 629 -0.05 23.30 26.15
CA PRO A 629 -1.14 23.17 25.20
C PRO A 629 -2.35 22.47 25.82
N ILE A 630 -3.54 23.02 25.59
CA ILE A 630 -4.82 22.49 26.08
C ILE A 630 -5.91 22.66 25.01
N PHE A 631 -6.98 21.88 25.13
CA PHE A 631 -8.13 21.90 24.21
C PHE A 631 -7.75 21.56 22.77
N LEU A 632 -6.90 20.56 22.62
CA LEU A 632 -6.49 20.02 21.34
C LEU A 632 -7.73 19.60 20.54
N THR A 633 -7.95 20.25 19.40
CA THR A 633 -9.17 20.12 18.61
C THR A 633 -8.83 19.95 17.13
N SER A 634 -9.38 18.90 16.53
CA SER A 634 -9.30 18.70 15.07
C SER A 634 -10.22 19.69 14.36
N PHE A 635 -9.66 20.52 13.48
CA PHE A 635 -10.39 21.52 12.71
C PHE A 635 -9.71 21.76 11.35
N ASN A 636 -10.46 21.55 10.26
CA ASN A 636 -9.98 21.72 8.88
C ASN A 636 -8.62 21.02 8.62
N ASP A 637 -8.55 19.72 8.94
CA ASP A 637 -7.37 18.86 8.76
C ASP A 637 -6.11 19.28 9.53
N LYS A 638 -6.26 20.18 10.50
CA LYS A 638 -5.19 20.66 11.39
C LYS A 638 -5.60 20.54 12.85
N LEU A 639 -4.61 20.61 13.72
CA LEU A 639 -4.83 20.74 15.15
C LEU A 639 -4.94 22.21 15.52
N TYR A 640 -5.96 22.59 16.29
CA TYR A 640 -6.08 23.90 16.94
C TYR A 640 -6.09 23.70 18.46
N PHE A 641 -5.44 24.61 19.18
CA PHE A 641 -5.28 24.50 20.63
C PHE A 641 -4.98 25.87 21.25
N ALA A 642 -5.16 25.97 22.57
CA ALA A 642 -4.70 27.11 23.34
C ALA A 642 -3.35 26.80 23.99
N ALA A 643 -2.39 27.74 23.94
CA ALA A 643 -1.10 27.60 24.61
C ALA A 643 -0.55 28.95 25.07
N ALA A 644 0.19 28.94 26.18
CA ALA A 644 0.81 30.11 26.78
C ALA A 644 2.06 30.55 26.00
N ILE A 645 2.24 31.87 25.89
CA ILE A 645 3.37 32.54 25.26
C ILE A 645 4.17 33.25 26.36
N ASN A 646 5.39 32.79 26.63
CA ASN A 646 6.25 33.41 27.62
C ASN A 646 7.11 34.53 26.99
N ASN A 647 6.68 35.78 27.16
CA ASN A 647 7.42 36.96 26.71
C ASN A 647 8.29 37.60 27.81
N GLY A 648 8.61 36.86 28.89
CA GLY A 648 9.53 37.31 29.95
C GLY A 648 8.95 38.31 30.97
N THR A 649 7.75 38.88 30.74
CA THR A 649 7.10 39.83 31.67
C THR A 649 5.58 39.66 31.85
N SER A 650 4.92 38.77 31.10
CA SER A 650 3.48 38.48 31.22
C SER A 650 3.14 37.12 30.59
N PHE A 651 2.28 36.33 31.23
CA PHE A 651 1.69 35.12 30.64
C PHE A 651 0.48 35.54 29.79
N ARG A 652 0.67 35.58 28.47
CA ARG A 652 -0.43 35.66 27.49
C ARG A 652 -0.65 34.26 26.93
N SER A 653 -1.82 33.98 26.38
CA SER A 653 -2.01 32.75 25.62
C SER A 653 -2.39 33.06 24.19
N GLY A 654 -2.31 32.08 23.32
CA GLY A 654 -2.70 32.21 21.92
C GLY A 654 -3.68 31.12 21.55
N LEU A 655 -4.53 31.40 20.58
CA LEU A 655 -5.09 30.35 19.74
C LEU A 655 -4.01 29.97 18.72
N TRP A 656 -3.59 28.72 18.70
CA TRP A 656 -2.57 28.19 17.81
C TRP A 656 -3.17 27.19 16.84
N SER A 657 -2.50 27.01 15.70
CA SER A 657 -2.76 25.94 14.75
C SER A 657 -1.48 25.16 14.46
N SER A 658 -1.60 23.86 14.18
CA SER A 658 -0.47 22.99 13.80
C SER A 658 -0.89 21.97 12.74
N ASP A 659 -0.01 21.75 11.76
CA ASP A 659 -0.08 20.62 10.83
C ASP A 659 0.79 19.43 11.29
N GLY A 660 1.34 19.51 12.51
CA GLY A 660 2.24 18.53 13.09
C GLY A 660 3.71 18.75 12.79
N THR A 661 4.09 19.83 12.11
CA THR A 661 5.49 20.25 11.96
C THR A 661 5.80 21.46 12.83
N ALA A 662 7.08 21.69 13.13
CA ALA A 662 7.49 22.89 13.86
C ALA A 662 7.18 24.15 13.05
N GLU A 663 7.47 24.15 11.75
CA GLU A 663 7.22 25.28 10.84
C GLU A 663 5.72 25.57 10.64
N GLY A 664 4.89 24.53 10.62
CA GLY A 664 3.44 24.64 10.49
C GLY A 664 2.71 24.93 11.80
N THR A 665 3.42 24.94 12.93
CA THR A 665 2.85 25.34 14.23
C THR A 665 2.92 26.85 14.40
N THR A 666 1.78 27.52 14.22
CA THR A 666 1.71 28.98 14.11
C THR A 666 0.59 29.57 14.97
N LEU A 667 0.87 30.75 15.52
CA LEU A 667 -0.08 31.54 16.29
C LEU A 667 -1.16 32.11 15.36
N VAL A 668 -2.41 31.75 15.60
CA VAL A 668 -3.57 32.32 14.90
C VAL A 668 -3.87 33.70 15.46
N LYS A 669 -3.97 33.83 16.79
CA LYS A 669 -4.23 35.11 17.45
C LYS A 669 -3.78 35.10 18.91
N GLU A 670 -3.14 36.18 19.36
CA GLU A 670 -2.92 36.41 20.80
C GLU A 670 -4.25 36.70 21.51
N LEU A 671 -4.46 36.03 22.64
CA LEU A 671 -5.64 36.13 23.48
C LEU A 671 -5.22 36.30 24.95
N PHE A 672 -5.90 37.15 25.71
CA PHE A 672 -5.57 37.34 27.12
C PHE A 672 -6.21 36.24 27.98
N ILE A 673 -5.60 35.04 28.00
CA ILE A 673 -5.97 33.99 28.96
C ILE A 673 -5.14 34.23 30.22
N VAL A 674 -5.66 35.04 31.15
CA VAL A 674 -4.98 35.32 32.41
C VAL A 674 -5.00 34.06 33.27
N ASN A 675 -3.87 33.75 33.94
CA ASN A 675 -3.65 32.62 34.88
C ASN A 675 -4.62 32.59 36.08
N HIS A 676 -5.92 32.42 35.83
CA HIS A 676 -6.85 31.91 36.82
C HIS A 676 -7.18 30.49 36.41
N MET A 677 -6.94 29.56 37.34
CA MET A 677 -7.30 28.13 37.24
C MET A 677 -8.82 27.90 37.09
N ASP A 678 -9.61 28.93 36.75
CA ASP A 678 -11.07 28.89 36.77
C ASP A 678 -11.73 28.99 35.39
N SER A 679 -11.08 29.49 34.32
CA SER A 679 -11.73 29.57 32.98
C SER A 679 -10.76 29.79 31.78
N PRO A 680 -9.89 28.84 31.42
CA PRO A 680 -9.35 28.80 30.05
C PRO A 680 -10.51 28.51 29.05
N PRO A 681 -10.38 28.75 27.73
CA PRO A 681 -11.51 28.68 26.79
C PRO A 681 -12.24 27.35 26.90
N GLU A 682 -13.46 27.38 27.44
CA GLU A 682 -14.26 26.18 27.64
C GLU A 682 -14.62 25.58 26.29
N SER A 683 -13.83 24.58 25.91
CA SER A 683 -13.83 23.84 24.64
C SER A 683 -13.77 24.70 23.37
N LEU A 684 -12.84 24.36 22.47
CA LEU A 684 -12.93 24.83 21.09
C LEU A 684 -14.06 24.05 20.40
N LEU A 685 -15.30 24.54 20.50
CA LEU A 685 -16.45 23.89 19.90
C LEU A 685 -16.47 24.17 18.39
N ASN A 686 -16.23 23.13 17.58
CA ASN A 686 -16.40 23.22 16.13
C ASN A 686 -17.89 23.08 15.76
N VAL A 687 -18.47 24.14 15.19
CA VAL A 687 -19.83 24.12 14.61
C VAL A 687 -19.75 24.59 13.16
N ASN A 688 -20.04 23.68 12.22
CA ASN A 688 -20.12 23.98 10.79
C ASN A 688 -18.86 24.68 10.22
N GLY A 689 -17.66 24.29 10.69
CA GLY A 689 -16.41 24.87 10.19
C GLY A 689 -16.06 26.23 10.83
N ILE A 690 -16.63 26.55 11.99
CA ILE A 690 -16.26 27.69 12.82
C ILE A 690 -16.01 27.19 14.24
N LEU A 691 -14.90 27.59 14.84
CA LEU A 691 -14.59 27.34 16.25
C LEU A 691 -15.27 28.40 17.12
N TYR A 692 -15.96 27.98 18.18
CA TYR A 692 -16.57 28.84 19.19
C TYR A 692 -15.94 28.57 20.55
N PHE A 693 -15.68 29.63 21.31
CA PHE A 693 -15.05 29.53 22.62
C PHE A 693 -15.30 30.79 23.45
N SER A 694 -15.14 30.67 24.76
CA SER A 694 -15.21 31.78 25.72
C SER A 694 -13.81 32.32 25.99
N VAL A 695 -13.57 33.63 25.87
CA VAL A 695 -12.25 34.20 26.16
C VAL A 695 -12.34 35.59 26.78
N TYR A 696 -11.39 35.90 27.65
CA TYR A 696 -11.23 37.20 28.27
C TYR A 696 -10.42 38.16 27.39
N ASP A 697 -10.88 39.40 27.31
CA ASP A 697 -10.03 40.54 26.97
C ASP A 697 -10.28 41.71 27.92
N GLU A 698 -9.31 42.63 27.98
CA GLU A 698 -9.32 43.75 28.92
C GLU A 698 -10.44 44.78 28.65
N VAL A 699 -11.08 44.74 27.47
CA VAL A 699 -12.10 45.70 27.03
C VAL A 699 -13.51 45.18 27.33
N THR A 700 -13.82 43.94 26.94
CA THR A 700 -15.16 43.33 27.06
C THR A 700 -15.27 42.22 28.10
N GLY A 701 -14.17 41.84 28.76
CA GLY A 701 -14.20 40.74 29.72
C GLY A 701 -14.34 39.36 29.05
N HIS A 702 -14.84 38.36 29.79
CA HIS A 702 -15.10 37.00 29.26
C HIS A 702 -16.37 36.96 28.42
N GLU A 703 -16.23 36.79 27.12
CA GLU A 703 -17.34 36.82 26.17
C GLU A 703 -17.26 35.67 25.15
N LEU A 704 -18.30 35.52 24.33
CA LEU A 704 -18.34 34.49 23.28
C LEU A 704 -17.57 34.98 22.05
N TRP A 705 -16.60 34.18 21.62
CA TRP A 705 -15.79 34.44 20.44
C TRP A 705 -15.94 33.33 19.42
N ARG A 706 -15.61 33.66 18.16
CA ARG A 706 -15.57 32.70 17.06
C ARG A 706 -14.27 32.82 16.26
N SER A 707 -13.88 31.75 15.56
CA SER A 707 -12.74 31.72 14.64
C SER A 707 -13.00 30.81 13.44
N ASP A 708 -12.65 31.27 12.24
CA ASP A 708 -12.58 30.44 11.02
C ASP A 708 -11.18 29.81 10.81
N GLY A 709 -10.29 29.95 11.79
CA GLY A 709 -8.89 29.52 11.71
C GLY A 709 -7.90 30.61 11.29
N THR A 710 -8.37 31.83 10.99
CA THR A 710 -7.52 32.98 10.65
C THR A 710 -7.49 34.05 11.75
N ALA A 711 -6.45 34.88 11.78
CA ALA A 711 -6.34 35.98 12.74
C ALA A 711 -7.48 37.00 12.58
N GLU A 712 -7.84 37.32 11.33
CA GLU A 712 -8.90 38.26 10.96
C GLU A 712 -10.30 37.70 11.26
N GLY A 713 -10.52 36.41 11.02
CA GLY A 713 -11.79 35.74 11.30
C GLY A 713 -11.98 35.36 12.78
N THR A 714 -10.95 35.53 13.61
CA THR A 714 -11.04 35.35 15.06
C THR A 714 -11.59 36.61 15.73
N VAL A 715 -12.88 36.66 16.02
CA VAL A 715 -13.59 37.87 16.46
C VAL A 715 -14.59 37.60 17.58
N LEU A 716 -14.82 38.63 18.40
CA LEU A 716 -15.92 38.68 19.36
C LEU A 716 -17.26 38.50 18.62
N VAL A 717 -18.10 37.59 19.11
CA VAL A 717 -19.45 37.41 18.57
C VAL A 717 -20.36 38.54 19.05
N LYS A 718 -20.36 38.81 20.36
CA LYS A 718 -21.14 39.88 20.99
C LYS A 718 -20.58 40.18 22.38
N ASP A 719 -20.51 41.47 22.74
CA ASP A 719 -20.34 41.93 24.12
C ASP A 719 -21.71 41.82 24.81
N ILE A 720 -21.98 40.69 25.47
CA ILE A 720 -23.27 40.41 26.11
C ILE A 720 -23.42 41.25 27.38
N ALA A 721 -22.38 41.34 28.20
CA ALA A 721 -22.35 42.16 29.41
C ALA A 721 -21.39 43.34 29.26
N THR A 722 -21.95 44.51 28.89
CA THR A 722 -21.14 45.68 28.52
C THR A 722 -20.09 46.06 29.58
N GLY A 723 -18.84 46.20 29.12
CA GLY A 723 -17.70 46.63 29.94
C GLY A 723 -16.78 45.47 30.35
N SER A 724 -15.79 45.73 31.20
CA SER A 724 -14.72 44.76 31.49
C SER A 724 -15.12 43.59 32.41
N GLY A 725 -16.41 43.45 32.74
CA GLY A 725 -16.93 42.40 33.63
C GLY A 725 -17.15 41.07 32.93
N GLY A 726 -17.58 41.10 31.65
CA GLY A 726 -17.88 39.95 30.81
C GLY A 726 -19.11 39.14 31.24
N SER A 727 -19.67 38.38 30.31
CA SER A 727 -20.86 37.55 30.50
C SER A 727 -20.57 36.10 30.92
N ARG A 728 -19.30 35.67 30.85
CA ARG A 728 -18.81 34.31 31.15
C ARG A 728 -19.65 33.19 30.49
N PRO A 729 -19.70 33.11 29.15
CA PRO A 729 -20.35 32.01 28.45
C PRO A 729 -19.81 30.66 28.93
N TYR A 730 -20.72 29.76 29.33
CA TYR A 730 -20.40 28.43 29.87
C TYR A 730 -21.24 27.35 29.20
N GLY A 731 -20.65 26.16 29.00
CA GLY A 731 -21.36 24.98 28.51
C GLY A 731 -21.88 25.11 27.09
N LEU A 732 -21.01 25.51 26.15
CA LEU A 732 -21.34 25.65 24.74
C LEU A 732 -21.83 24.30 24.16
N THR A 733 -23.10 24.24 23.75
CA THR A 733 -23.71 23.04 23.17
C THR A 733 -24.31 23.36 21.80
N ASN A 734 -23.90 22.60 20.78
CA ASN A 734 -24.47 22.71 19.44
C ASN A 734 -25.81 21.96 19.33
N VAL A 735 -26.86 22.66 18.92
CA VAL A 735 -28.15 22.09 18.55
C VAL A 735 -28.48 22.55 17.13
N ASN A 736 -28.33 21.65 16.15
CA ASN A 736 -28.64 21.90 14.73
C ASN A 736 -28.01 23.19 14.16
N GLY A 737 -26.78 23.51 14.55
CA GLY A 737 -26.03 24.68 14.08
C GLY A 737 -26.24 25.95 14.91
N THR A 738 -27.11 25.92 15.93
CA THR A 738 -27.25 26.99 16.92
C THR A 738 -26.51 26.60 18.20
N ILE A 739 -25.67 27.51 18.72
CA ILE A 739 -24.94 27.29 19.98
C ILE A 739 -25.81 27.76 21.13
N TYR A 740 -26.03 26.89 22.11
CA TYR A 740 -26.70 27.21 23.37
C TYR A 740 -25.67 27.22 24.49
N PHE A 741 -25.83 28.16 25.43
CA PHE A 741 -24.89 28.35 26.52
C PHE A 741 -25.51 29.15 27.65
N MET A 742 -24.89 29.08 28.83
CA MET A 742 -25.22 29.94 29.95
C MET A 742 -24.43 31.25 29.87
N ALA A 743 -25.05 32.41 30.10
CA ALA A 743 -24.36 33.70 30.21
C ALA A 743 -25.13 34.70 31.09
N ASP A 744 -24.41 35.66 31.67
CA ASP A 744 -24.96 36.78 32.48
C ASP A 744 -24.85 38.10 31.71
N ASP A 745 -25.96 38.81 31.48
CA ASP A 745 -25.94 40.13 30.83
C ASP A 745 -25.72 41.30 31.81
N GLY A 746 -25.44 41.00 33.08
CA GLY A 746 -25.28 41.97 34.17
C GLY A 746 -26.60 42.53 34.71
N ILE A 747 -27.75 42.10 34.16
CA ILE A 747 -29.08 42.56 34.54
C ILE A 747 -29.92 41.39 35.08
N ARG A 748 -29.85 40.23 34.43
CA ARG A 748 -30.73 39.08 34.66
C ARG A 748 -30.06 37.88 35.34
N GLY A 749 -28.79 38.02 35.74
CA GLY A 749 -28.01 36.88 36.21
C GLY A 749 -27.73 35.89 35.08
N ARG A 750 -27.22 34.71 35.43
CA ARG A 750 -26.87 33.65 34.47
C ARG A 750 -28.12 32.90 34.01
N GLU A 751 -28.42 33.06 32.73
CA GLU A 751 -29.61 32.52 32.07
C GLU A 751 -29.24 31.73 30.80
N LEU A 752 -30.23 31.14 30.14
CA LEU A 752 -30.03 30.39 28.89
C LEU A 752 -29.97 31.35 27.68
N TRP A 753 -28.86 31.31 26.95
CA TRP A 753 -28.60 32.08 25.75
C TRP A 753 -28.43 31.18 24.53
N LYS A 754 -28.64 31.76 23.35
CA LYS A 754 -28.33 31.11 22.08
C LYS A 754 -27.61 32.05 21.12
N SER A 755 -26.86 31.48 20.18
CA SER A 755 -26.17 32.20 19.11
C SER A 755 -26.14 31.38 17.82
N ASP A 756 -26.33 32.06 16.67
CA ASP A 756 -26.01 31.54 15.33
C ASP A 756 -24.62 31.99 14.85
N GLY A 757 -23.82 32.57 15.75
CA GLY A 757 -22.52 33.16 15.47
C GLY A 757 -22.56 34.64 15.11
N THR A 758 -23.72 35.28 14.99
CA THR A 758 -23.86 36.72 14.71
C THR A 758 -24.24 37.55 15.95
N VAL A 759 -24.03 38.87 15.91
CA VAL A 759 -24.41 39.79 17.00
C VAL A 759 -25.94 39.78 17.19
N GLU A 760 -26.68 39.81 16.09
CA GLU A 760 -28.15 39.85 16.06
C GLU A 760 -28.77 38.53 16.51
N GLY A 761 -28.18 37.39 16.11
CA GLY A 761 -28.63 36.06 16.50
C GLY A 761 -28.19 35.63 17.90
N THR A 762 -27.31 36.39 18.55
CA THR A 762 -26.90 36.14 19.94
C THR A 762 -27.88 36.80 20.92
N VAL A 763 -28.81 36.00 21.45
CA VAL A 763 -29.94 36.50 22.25
C VAL A 763 -30.25 35.60 23.45
N LEU A 764 -30.82 36.21 24.50
CA LEU A 764 -31.42 35.50 25.62
C LEU A 764 -32.58 34.64 25.11
N VAL A 765 -32.58 33.36 25.46
CA VAL A 765 -33.70 32.45 25.14
C VAL A 765 -34.86 32.73 26.08
N LYS A 766 -34.59 32.73 27.39
CA LYS A 766 -35.57 33.00 28.44
C LYS A 766 -34.87 33.43 29.72
N ASP A 767 -35.45 34.43 30.39
CA ASP A 767 -35.21 34.73 31.80
C ASP A 767 -36.01 33.72 32.65
N ILE A 768 -35.38 32.58 32.96
CA ILE A 768 -36.05 31.44 33.62
C ILE A 768 -36.28 31.75 35.10
N ASN A 769 -35.35 32.47 35.75
CA ASN A 769 -35.47 32.94 37.12
C ASN A 769 -35.61 34.48 37.14
N PRO A 770 -36.85 35.02 37.07
CA PRO A 770 -37.06 36.42 36.78
C PRO A 770 -36.35 37.39 37.74
N GLY A 771 -35.67 38.38 37.17
CA GLY A 771 -34.95 39.41 37.92
C GLY A 771 -33.45 39.21 37.86
N SER A 772 -32.70 39.68 38.86
CA SER A 772 -31.22 39.60 38.86
C SER A 772 -30.67 38.27 39.42
N SER A 773 -31.52 37.25 39.55
CA SER A 773 -31.15 35.95 40.14
C SER A 773 -30.92 34.97 39.01
N SER A 774 -29.83 34.20 39.06
CA SER A 774 -29.54 33.20 38.02
C SER A 774 -30.46 31.99 38.06
N SER A 775 -30.80 31.44 36.88
CA SER A 775 -31.33 30.09 36.72
C SER A 775 -30.25 29.01 36.66
N ASP A 776 -29.00 29.39 36.40
CA ASP A 776 -27.81 28.54 36.30
C ASP A 776 -28.03 27.28 35.42
N PRO A 777 -28.38 27.43 34.13
CA PRO A 777 -28.57 26.30 33.23
C PRO A 777 -27.25 25.54 33.05
N ILE A 778 -27.25 24.28 33.47
CA ILE A 778 -26.09 23.37 33.38
C ILE A 778 -26.48 22.08 32.67
N PHE A 779 -25.47 21.33 32.20
CA PHE A 779 -25.68 20.04 31.54
C PHE A 779 -26.59 20.13 30.31
N LEU A 780 -26.26 21.10 29.44
CA LEU A 780 -26.95 21.34 28.19
C LEU A 780 -26.70 20.18 27.21
N ILE A 781 -27.74 19.43 26.87
CA ILE A 781 -27.67 18.27 25.98
C ILE A 781 -28.70 18.40 24.86
N ASN A 782 -28.23 18.14 23.63
CA ASN A 782 -29.11 18.02 22.47
C ASN A 782 -29.76 16.63 22.44
N VAL A 783 -31.09 16.57 22.50
CA VAL A 783 -31.89 15.35 22.33
C VAL A 783 -32.80 15.56 21.12
N ASP A 784 -32.39 15.05 19.96
CA ASP A 784 -33.16 15.12 18.70
C ASP A 784 -33.60 16.55 18.34
N GLY A 785 -32.70 17.52 18.49
CA GLY A 785 -32.96 18.94 18.19
C GLY A 785 -33.67 19.71 19.30
N THR A 786 -34.03 19.06 20.40
CA THR A 786 -34.53 19.72 21.62
C THR A 786 -33.41 19.79 22.64
N LEU A 787 -33.16 20.99 23.20
CA LEU A 787 -32.18 21.15 24.26
C LEU A 787 -32.80 20.73 25.59
N LEU A 788 -32.21 19.75 26.29
CA LEU A 788 -32.52 19.44 27.69
C LEU A 788 -31.39 19.93 28.59
N PHE A 789 -31.72 20.42 29.79
CA PHE A 789 -30.76 20.97 30.74
C PHE A 789 -31.35 21.05 32.13
N TYR A 790 -30.51 21.30 33.14
CA TYR A 790 -30.96 21.57 34.50
C TYR A 790 -30.94 23.06 34.80
N GLY A 791 -32.03 23.56 35.37
CA GLY A 791 -32.15 24.97 35.74
C GLY A 791 -33.19 25.18 36.84
N THR A 792 -33.20 26.38 37.42
CA THR A 792 -34.16 26.78 38.45
C THR A 792 -34.97 28.01 38.05
N ASP A 793 -36.24 28.04 38.43
CA ASP A 793 -37.12 29.21 38.33
C ASP A 793 -37.18 30.02 39.64
N GLY A 794 -36.30 29.71 40.60
CA GLY A 794 -36.28 30.31 41.93
C GLY A 794 -37.36 29.79 42.89
N ILE A 795 -38.25 28.89 42.45
CA ILE A 795 -39.34 28.33 43.24
C ILE A 795 -39.16 26.83 43.49
N ARG A 796 -38.77 26.07 42.46
CA ARG A 796 -38.76 24.58 42.46
C ARG A 796 -37.36 23.96 42.56
N GLY A 797 -36.34 24.74 42.93
CA GLY A 797 -34.95 24.26 42.91
C GLY A 797 -34.46 23.95 41.49
N LYS A 798 -33.33 23.25 41.34
CA LYS A 798 -32.80 22.84 40.03
C LYS A 798 -33.45 21.53 39.57
N GLU A 799 -34.19 21.61 38.48
CA GLU A 799 -34.95 20.49 37.91
C GLU A 799 -34.67 20.35 36.40
N LEU A 800 -35.22 19.33 35.75
CA LEU A 800 -35.04 19.09 34.31
C LEU A 800 -35.95 20.01 33.47
N TRP A 801 -35.35 20.80 32.58
CA TRP A 801 -36.00 21.70 31.64
C TRP A 801 -35.72 21.28 30.20
N LYS A 802 -36.56 21.78 29.28
CA LYS A 802 -36.32 21.70 27.85
C LYS A 802 -36.48 23.04 27.16
N SER A 803 -35.88 23.20 25.99
CA SER A 803 -36.03 24.35 25.11
C SER A 803 -35.99 23.94 23.62
N ASP A 804 -36.84 24.56 22.81
CA ASP A 804 -36.78 24.55 21.34
C ASP A 804 -36.07 25.80 20.79
N GLY A 805 -35.47 26.62 21.67
CA GLY A 805 -34.85 27.89 21.35
C GLY A 805 -35.75 29.11 21.45
N THR A 806 -37.01 28.96 21.87
CA THR A 806 -37.94 30.06 22.13
C THR A 806 -38.27 30.21 23.62
N ALA A 807 -38.74 31.39 24.02
CA ALA A 807 -39.12 31.64 25.41
C ALA A 807 -40.36 30.80 25.81
N GLU A 808 -41.31 30.62 24.89
CA GLU A 808 -42.52 29.83 25.07
C GLU A 808 -42.22 28.32 25.15
N GLY A 809 -41.31 27.82 24.30
CA GLY A 809 -40.88 26.41 24.29
C GLY A 809 -39.87 26.07 25.38
N THR A 810 -39.34 27.05 26.10
CA THR A 810 -38.49 26.83 27.28
C THR A 810 -39.32 26.57 28.53
N VAL A 811 -39.49 25.31 28.89
CA VAL A 811 -40.42 24.87 29.94
C VAL A 811 -39.84 23.77 30.81
N LEU A 812 -40.31 23.69 32.06
CA LEU A 812 -40.01 22.60 32.98
C LEU A 812 -40.55 21.29 32.39
N VAL A 813 -39.71 20.25 32.32
CA VAL A 813 -40.13 18.91 31.88
C VAL A 813 -40.86 18.23 33.03
N LYS A 814 -40.25 18.20 34.21
CA LYS A 814 -40.82 17.57 35.41
C LYS A 814 -40.17 18.15 36.67
N ASP A 815 -41.00 18.44 37.66
CA ASP A 815 -40.56 18.67 39.04
C ASP A 815 -40.35 17.30 39.70
N ILE A 816 -39.12 16.77 39.61
CA ILE A 816 -38.79 15.43 40.11
C ILE A 816 -38.75 15.45 41.63
N ASN A 817 -38.32 16.56 42.24
CA ASN A 817 -38.20 16.73 43.68
C ASN A 817 -39.00 17.93 44.21
N PRO A 818 -40.35 17.84 44.25
CA PRO A 818 -41.21 18.97 44.60
C PRO A 818 -41.10 19.42 46.07
N ASN A 819 -40.41 18.65 46.92
CA ASN A 819 -40.24 18.94 48.34
C ASN A 819 -38.82 19.43 48.70
N SER A 820 -37.96 19.64 47.71
CA SER A 820 -36.58 20.11 47.91
C SER A 820 -36.41 21.53 47.38
N PHE A 821 -35.87 22.42 48.21
CA PHE A 821 -35.46 23.76 47.77
C PHE A 821 -34.28 23.71 46.78
N PHE A 822 -33.48 22.64 46.80
CA PHE A 822 -32.33 22.46 45.91
C PHE A 822 -32.70 21.71 44.63
N GLY A 823 -33.89 21.11 44.54
CA GLY A 823 -34.35 20.29 43.42
C GLY A 823 -33.70 18.90 43.36
N SER A 824 -33.66 18.29 42.18
CA SER A 824 -33.23 16.90 41.94
C SER A 824 -31.72 16.68 41.83
N SER A 825 -30.91 17.75 41.70
CA SER A 825 -29.44 17.76 41.85
C SER A 825 -28.68 16.61 41.15
N PRO A 826 -28.54 16.65 39.80
CA PRO A 826 -27.76 15.67 39.05
C PRO A 826 -26.26 15.73 39.37
N ASN A 827 -25.56 14.61 39.20
CA ASN A 827 -24.10 14.51 39.37
C ASN A 827 -23.31 14.32 38.05
N PHE A 828 -23.97 14.20 36.90
CA PHE A 828 -23.34 14.21 35.57
C PHE A 828 -24.29 14.78 34.52
N SER A 829 -23.76 15.06 33.32
CA SER A 829 -24.51 15.71 32.24
C SER A 829 -25.65 14.86 31.70
N GLY A 830 -25.36 13.63 31.31
CA GLY A 830 -26.32 12.67 30.76
C GLY A 830 -25.83 12.01 29.48
N TYR A 831 -26.49 10.92 29.07
CA TYR A 831 -26.21 10.19 27.82
C TYR A 831 -27.48 10.07 26.99
N VAL A 832 -27.38 10.29 25.68
CA VAL A 832 -28.53 10.12 24.78
C VAL A 832 -28.43 8.77 24.09
N ILE A 833 -29.47 7.95 24.23
CA ILE A 833 -29.61 6.66 23.55
C ILE A 833 -30.98 6.64 22.90
N ASN A 834 -31.03 6.47 21.57
CA ASN A 834 -32.28 6.41 20.82
C ASN A 834 -33.27 7.54 21.21
N ASN A 835 -32.78 8.79 21.17
CA ASN A 835 -33.51 10.02 21.49
C ASN A 835 -34.04 10.10 22.94
N THR A 836 -33.49 9.29 23.85
CA THR A 836 -33.81 9.31 25.28
C THR A 836 -32.58 9.72 26.07
N LEU A 837 -32.72 10.74 26.92
CA LEU A 837 -31.69 11.17 27.86
C LEU A 837 -31.68 10.23 29.08
N TYR A 838 -30.51 9.71 29.43
CA TYR A 838 -30.21 9.00 30.67
C TYR A 838 -29.37 9.89 31.58
N PHE A 839 -29.80 10.07 32.81
CA PHE A 839 -29.22 11.05 33.73
C PHE A 839 -29.44 10.62 35.18
N SER A 840 -28.85 11.33 36.13
CA SER A 840 -29.13 11.11 37.55
C SER A 840 -30.07 12.15 38.14
N ALA A 841 -31.00 11.71 38.99
CA ALA A 841 -31.89 12.61 39.71
C ALA A 841 -32.32 12.03 41.06
N ASN A 842 -32.53 12.92 42.02
CA ASN A 842 -32.95 12.59 43.38
C ASN A 842 -34.40 12.99 43.62
N ASP A 843 -35.28 12.03 43.91
CA ASP A 843 -36.71 12.24 44.20
C ASP A 843 -37.07 12.12 45.70
N ILE A 844 -36.06 12.13 46.58
CA ILE A 844 -36.10 11.89 48.04
C ILE A 844 -36.51 10.47 48.43
N THR A 845 -37.37 9.82 47.66
CA THR A 845 -37.93 8.50 47.98
C THR A 845 -36.93 7.39 47.68
N HIS A 846 -36.21 7.53 46.57
CA HIS A 846 -35.23 6.57 46.06
C HIS A 846 -33.80 7.11 46.09
N GLY A 847 -33.57 8.33 46.62
CA GLY A 847 -32.26 8.99 46.55
C GLY A 847 -31.83 9.34 45.12
N LEU A 848 -30.54 9.64 44.92
CA LEU A 848 -29.96 9.96 43.61
C LEU A 848 -29.68 8.67 42.83
N GLU A 849 -30.51 8.42 41.82
CA GLU A 849 -30.55 7.18 41.04
C GLU A 849 -30.46 7.45 39.53
N LEU A 850 -30.45 6.40 38.70
CA LEU A 850 -30.48 6.52 37.24
C LEU A 850 -31.93 6.72 36.73
N TRP A 851 -32.15 7.81 36.03
CA TRP A 851 -33.41 8.21 35.40
C TRP A 851 -33.27 8.30 33.88
N LYS A 852 -34.41 8.29 33.20
CA LYS A 852 -34.48 8.56 31.76
C LYS A 852 -35.60 9.54 31.40
N SER A 853 -35.46 10.25 30.29
CA SER A 853 -36.45 11.20 29.77
C SER A 853 -36.42 11.28 28.24
N ASP A 854 -37.59 11.32 27.62
CA ASP A 854 -37.80 11.66 26.20
C ASP A 854 -38.14 13.16 26.00
N GLY A 855 -37.97 13.98 27.04
CA GLY A 855 -38.36 15.39 27.04
C GLY A 855 -39.83 15.64 27.40
N THR A 856 -40.58 14.62 27.83
CA THR A 856 -41.95 14.74 28.36
C THR A 856 -42.02 14.41 29.85
N ALA A 857 -43.04 14.92 30.55
CA ALA A 857 -43.23 14.63 31.97
C ALA A 857 -43.53 13.14 32.22
N GLU A 858 -44.30 12.52 31.32
CA GLU A 858 -44.69 11.11 31.34
C GLU A 858 -43.51 10.17 31.05
N GLY A 859 -42.67 10.52 30.08
CA GLY A 859 -41.47 9.76 29.72
C GLY A 859 -40.29 9.98 30.67
N THR A 860 -40.39 10.93 31.60
CA THR A 860 -39.37 11.18 32.64
C THR A 860 -39.59 10.26 33.84
N VAL A 861 -38.88 9.14 33.88
CA VAL A 861 -39.09 8.05 34.85
C VAL A 861 -37.79 7.46 35.38
N LEU A 862 -37.84 6.93 36.61
CA LEU A 862 -36.76 6.15 37.21
C LEU A 862 -36.51 4.87 36.38
N VAL A 863 -35.25 4.60 36.03
CA VAL A 863 -34.88 3.36 35.30
C VAL A 863 -34.90 2.18 36.26
N LYS A 864 -34.21 2.34 37.41
CA LYS A 864 -34.13 1.36 38.48
C LYS A 864 -33.71 2.04 39.77
N ASP A 865 -34.32 1.64 40.88
CA ASP A 865 -33.82 1.90 42.23
C ASP A 865 -32.64 0.95 42.49
N ILE A 866 -31.42 1.39 42.17
CA ILE A 866 -30.22 0.56 42.25
C ILE A 866 -29.78 0.40 43.70
N SER A 867 -29.89 1.45 44.51
CA SER A 867 -29.65 1.42 45.96
C SER A 867 -30.98 1.51 46.72
N PRO A 868 -31.59 0.37 47.14
CA PRO A 868 -32.98 0.36 47.57
C PRO A 868 -33.35 1.37 48.66
N GLY A 869 -34.45 2.10 48.44
CA GLY A 869 -35.00 3.09 49.38
C GLY A 869 -34.31 4.47 49.25
N ALA A 870 -34.31 5.28 50.31
CA ALA A 870 -33.82 6.67 50.22
C ALA A 870 -32.28 6.83 50.12
N SER A 871 -31.55 5.72 50.01
CA SER A 871 -30.11 5.72 49.77
C SER A 871 -29.82 6.09 48.31
N SER A 872 -28.62 6.55 47.99
CA SER A 872 -28.27 6.97 46.63
C SER A 872 -27.25 6.02 46.02
N SER A 873 -27.54 5.45 44.86
CA SER A 873 -26.56 4.71 44.06
C SER A 873 -25.46 5.59 43.47
N SER A 874 -25.73 6.90 43.37
CA SER A 874 -24.81 7.92 42.86
C SER A 874 -24.18 7.51 41.52
N PRO A 875 -24.97 7.24 40.47
CA PRO A 875 -24.44 6.76 39.20
C PRO A 875 -23.41 7.74 38.64
N LEU A 876 -22.30 7.22 38.15
CA LEU A 876 -21.21 8.01 37.59
C LEU A 876 -21.29 8.05 36.06
N PRO A 877 -20.56 8.98 35.41
CA PRO A 877 -20.42 8.99 33.95
C PRO A 877 -20.12 7.59 33.39
N GLY A 878 -20.72 7.28 32.24
CA GLY A 878 -20.69 6.00 31.55
C GLY A 878 -20.27 6.10 30.08
N TYR A 879 -20.49 5.01 29.34
CA TYR A 879 -20.21 4.89 27.91
C TYR A 879 -21.31 4.07 27.22
N VAL A 880 -21.71 4.45 26.01
CA VAL A 880 -22.77 3.76 25.25
C VAL A 880 -22.16 2.87 24.17
N ILE A 881 -22.55 1.60 24.15
CA ILE A 881 -22.17 0.63 23.11
C ILE A 881 -23.44 -0.06 22.65
N ASN A 882 -23.75 -0.03 21.35
CA ASN A 882 -24.89 -0.73 20.74
C ASN A 882 -26.19 -0.58 21.56
N ASP A 883 -26.60 0.67 21.81
CA ASP A 883 -27.79 1.04 22.59
C ASP A 883 -27.81 0.62 24.08
N THR A 884 -26.67 0.18 24.61
CA THR A 884 -26.51 -0.19 26.02
C THR A 884 -25.60 0.82 26.73
N LEU A 885 -26.08 1.40 27.83
CA LEU A 885 -25.26 2.26 28.69
C LEU A 885 -24.50 1.41 29.70
N TYR A 886 -23.18 1.58 29.75
CA TYR A 886 -22.30 1.04 30.78
C TYR A 886 -21.91 2.16 31.74
N PHE A 887 -22.07 1.96 33.04
CA PHE A 887 -21.85 3.02 34.03
C PHE A 887 -21.47 2.43 35.39
N ALA A 888 -20.89 3.24 36.28
CA ALA A 888 -20.61 2.82 37.65
C ALA A 888 -21.72 3.29 38.60
N ALA A 889 -22.13 2.45 39.54
CA ALA A 889 -23.11 2.80 40.57
C ALA A 889 -22.98 1.89 41.79
N ARG A 890 -23.48 2.37 42.95
CA ARG A 890 -23.50 1.62 44.21
C ARG A 890 -24.85 0.94 44.41
N ASP A 891 -24.83 -0.30 44.85
CA ASP A 891 -26.03 -1.14 45.04
C ASP A 891 -26.58 -1.13 46.49
N GLY A 892 -26.11 -0.17 47.31
CA GLY A 892 -26.31 -0.15 48.76
C GLY A 892 -25.09 -0.58 49.56
N SER A 893 -24.04 -1.08 48.91
CA SER A 893 -22.70 -1.20 49.48
C SER A 893 -21.91 0.12 49.41
N ASN A 894 -20.72 0.16 50.03
CA ASN A 894 -19.79 1.29 49.91
C ASN A 894 -18.96 1.24 48.61
N GLU A 895 -18.95 0.10 47.91
CA GLU A 895 -18.11 -0.17 46.75
C GLU A 895 -18.88 0.16 45.46
N LEU A 896 -18.18 0.63 44.43
CA LEU A 896 -18.76 0.81 43.09
C LEU A 896 -18.82 -0.54 42.37
N GLY A 897 -19.90 -0.74 41.61
CA GLY A 897 -20.00 -1.82 40.64
C GLY A 897 -20.06 -1.27 39.22
N LEU A 898 -19.59 -2.06 38.25
CA LEU A 898 -19.82 -1.82 36.82
C LEU A 898 -21.21 -2.36 36.45
N TRP A 899 -22.10 -1.49 35.98
CA TRP A 899 -23.46 -1.81 35.58
C TRP A 899 -23.65 -1.62 34.08
N LYS A 900 -24.68 -2.29 33.55
CA LYS A 900 -25.23 -1.99 32.22
C LYS A 900 -26.74 -1.78 32.26
N THR A 901 -27.28 -1.03 31.30
CA THR A 901 -28.72 -0.86 31.10
C THR A 901 -29.10 -0.69 29.62
N ASP A 902 -30.20 -1.29 29.23
CA ASP A 902 -30.94 -1.03 27.97
C ASP A 902 -32.11 -0.05 28.18
N GLY A 903 -32.17 0.56 29.38
CA GLY A 903 -33.25 1.44 29.82
C GLY A 903 -34.49 0.75 30.38
N THR A 904 -34.48 -0.57 30.51
CA THR A 904 -35.51 -1.34 31.21
C THR A 904 -35.04 -1.78 32.61
N LEU A 905 -35.99 -2.01 33.52
CA LEU A 905 -35.68 -2.53 34.85
C LEU A 905 -34.95 -3.89 34.79
N ALA A 906 -35.33 -4.74 33.83
CA ALA A 906 -34.78 -6.10 33.67
C ALA A 906 -33.38 -6.08 33.03
N GLY A 907 -33.13 -5.21 32.05
CA GLY A 907 -31.83 -5.04 31.42
C GLY A 907 -30.84 -4.20 32.22
N THR A 908 -31.27 -3.60 33.34
CA THR A 908 -30.39 -2.87 34.26
C THR A 908 -29.75 -3.82 35.28
N THR A 909 -28.54 -4.29 35.01
CA THR A 909 -27.87 -5.36 35.77
C THR A 909 -26.42 -5.04 36.10
N LEU A 910 -25.97 -5.47 37.28
CA LEU A 910 -24.56 -5.48 37.67
C LEU A 910 -23.79 -6.48 36.79
N ILE A 911 -22.67 -6.03 36.22
CA ILE A 911 -21.73 -6.88 35.50
C ILE A 911 -20.71 -7.44 36.51
N LYS A 912 -20.11 -6.56 37.33
CA LYS A 912 -19.08 -6.93 38.29
C LYS A 912 -18.91 -5.88 39.36
N ASP A 913 -18.66 -6.30 40.60
CA ASP A 913 -18.16 -5.43 41.67
C ASP A 913 -16.69 -5.11 41.38
N ILE A 914 -16.43 -3.85 41.02
CA ILE A 914 -15.10 -3.34 40.66
C ILE A 914 -15.10 -1.85 40.89
N ASP A 915 -14.12 -1.34 41.64
CA ASP A 915 -14.06 0.08 41.92
C ASP A 915 -13.49 0.81 40.69
N LEU A 916 -14.37 1.48 39.92
CA LEU A 916 -13.93 2.27 38.78
C LEU A 916 -13.24 3.54 39.30
N TRP A 917 -12.04 3.78 38.79
CA TRP A 917 -11.27 4.94 39.22
C TRP A 917 -11.41 6.10 38.24
N PHE A 918 -11.97 7.20 38.73
CA PHE A 918 -12.21 8.42 37.98
C PHE A 918 -11.21 9.50 38.42
N GLN A 919 -10.15 9.72 37.65
CA GLN A 919 -9.33 10.93 37.73
C GLN A 919 -9.16 11.54 36.35
N GLY A 920 -9.46 12.83 36.27
CA GLY A 920 -9.13 13.72 35.17
C GLY A 920 -9.20 15.17 35.70
N PRO A 921 -8.36 16.09 35.18
CA PRO A 921 -8.26 17.47 35.67
C PRO A 921 -9.55 18.30 35.54
N PHE A 922 -10.60 17.77 34.91
CA PHE A 922 -11.90 18.43 34.74
C PHE A 922 -13.13 17.55 35.05
N GLY A 923 -12.94 16.37 35.66
CA GLY A 923 -14.05 15.59 36.24
C GLY A 923 -15.14 15.10 35.27
N SER A 924 -14.93 15.11 33.95
CA SER A 924 -15.96 14.70 32.98
C SER A 924 -15.48 13.59 32.06
N GLU A 925 -16.28 12.51 32.03
CA GLU A 925 -16.17 11.29 31.23
C GLU A 925 -15.21 10.24 31.82
N ALA A 926 -15.78 9.08 32.12
CA ALA A 926 -15.03 7.95 32.64
C ALA A 926 -13.89 7.58 31.67
N ASN A 927 -12.74 7.14 32.18
CA ASN A 927 -11.75 6.41 31.38
C ASN A 927 -12.41 5.09 30.91
N LEU A 928 -13.29 5.18 29.93
CA LEU A 928 -14.08 4.12 29.32
C LEU A 928 -13.98 4.34 27.82
N VAL A 929 -13.51 3.33 27.08
CA VAL A 929 -13.44 3.42 25.62
C VAL A 929 -13.80 2.10 24.98
N ASN A 930 -14.57 2.15 23.91
CA ASN A 930 -14.94 0.98 23.15
C ASN A 930 -13.94 0.72 22.00
N ILE A 931 -13.53 -0.54 21.87
CA ILE A 931 -12.76 -1.08 20.76
C ILE A 931 -13.38 -2.42 20.39
N ASP A 932 -13.95 -2.52 19.18
CA ASP A 932 -14.54 -3.76 18.64
C ASP A 932 -15.46 -4.48 19.65
N ASP A 933 -16.48 -3.78 20.15
CA ASP A 933 -17.44 -4.26 21.17
C ASP A 933 -16.84 -4.64 22.54
N THR A 934 -15.54 -4.43 22.75
CA THR A 934 -14.88 -4.56 24.05
C THR A 934 -14.75 -3.19 24.70
N LEU A 935 -15.24 -3.06 25.93
CA LEU A 935 -15.10 -1.84 26.72
C LEU A 935 -13.84 -1.93 27.57
N TYR A 936 -12.88 -1.02 27.35
CA TYR A 936 -11.69 -0.86 28.17
C TYR A 936 -11.90 0.23 29.21
N PHE A 937 -11.41 0.00 30.42
CA PHE A 937 -11.60 0.92 31.52
C PHE A 937 -10.57 0.81 32.64
N THR A 938 -10.50 1.84 33.47
CA THR A 938 -9.62 1.88 34.64
C THR A 938 -10.36 1.44 35.90
N GLY A 939 -9.82 0.46 36.64
CA GLY A 939 -10.47 -0.03 37.86
C GLY A 939 -9.58 -0.84 38.79
N ASP A 940 -10.08 -1.07 40.01
CA ASP A 940 -9.42 -1.84 41.07
C ASP A 940 -10.25 -3.07 41.47
N GLY A 941 -9.66 -4.26 41.32
CA GLY A 941 -10.26 -5.53 41.73
C GLY A 941 -9.94 -5.97 43.16
N GLY A 942 -9.21 -5.14 43.92
CA GLY A 942 -8.90 -5.29 45.35
C GLY A 942 -7.54 -5.93 45.69
N SER A 943 -6.83 -6.52 44.72
CA SER A 943 -5.54 -7.20 44.95
C SER A 943 -4.34 -6.59 44.25
N ASN A 944 -4.56 -5.97 43.08
CA ASN A 944 -3.52 -5.47 42.19
C ASN A 944 -3.51 -3.94 42.07
N GLY A 945 -4.31 -3.25 42.90
CA GLY A 945 -4.56 -1.82 42.80
C GLY A 945 -5.26 -1.43 41.49
N ILE A 946 -5.14 -0.16 41.13
CA ILE A 946 -5.83 0.44 39.99
C ILE A 946 -5.05 0.14 38.70
N GLU A 947 -5.66 -0.68 37.84
CA GLU A 947 -5.07 -1.20 36.61
C GLU A 947 -6.02 -1.06 35.42
N LEU A 948 -5.59 -1.52 34.25
CA LEU A 948 -6.40 -1.51 33.03
C LEU A 948 -7.26 -2.79 32.97
N TRP A 949 -8.55 -2.62 32.74
CA TRP A 949 -9.56 -3.67 32.67
C TRP A 949 -10.31 -3.66 31.34
N GLN A 950 -10.92 -4.79 31.01
CA GLN A 950 -11.78 -4.95 29.85
C GLN A 950 -13.06 -5.71 30.20
N THR A 951 -14.13 -5.48 29.43
CA THR A 951 -15.38 -6.25 29.50
C THR A 951 -16.05 -6.39 28.14
N ASP A 952 -16.70 -7.53 27.89
CA ASP A 952 -17.67 -7.75 26.81
C ASP A 952 -19.13 -7.50 27.26
N GLY A 953 -19.31 -6.98 28.47
CA GLY A 953 -20.60 -6.78 29.13
C GLY A 953 -21.16 -8.00 29.85
N THR A 954 -20.36 -9.06 30.04
CA THR A 954 -20.69 -10.20 30.90
C THR A 954 -19.74 -10.28 32.10
N PRO A 955 -20.18 -10.85 33.25
CA PRO A 955 -19.29 -11.08 34.39
C PRO A 955 -18.05 -11.90 34.02
N GLU A 956 -18.22 -12.95 33.19
CA GLU A 956 -17.15 -13.86 32.77
C GLU A 956 -16.14 -13.20 31.83
N GLY A 957 -16.60 -12.33 30.93
CA GLY A 957 -15.74 -11.56 30.03
C GLY A 957 -15.12 -10.31 30.65
N THR A 958 -15.35 -10.06 31.95
CA THR A 958 -14.80 -8.91 32.67
C THR A 958 -13.53 -9.27 33.45
N SER A 959 -12.37 -8.84 32.95
CA SER A 959 -11.07 -9.15 33.54
C SER A 959 -10.05 -8.02 33.41
N MET A 960 -9.04 -8.03 34.27
CA MET A 960 -7.86 -7.16 34.15
C MET A 960 -7.10 -7.51 32.87
N VAL A 961 -6.69 -6.52 32.09
CA VAL A 961 -5.93 -6.70 30.84
C VAL A 961 -4.51 -7.13 31.17
N ALA A 962 -3.86 -6.40 32.08
CA ALA A 962 -2.55 -6.70 32.61
C ALA A 962 -2.35 -6.02 33.98
N ASP A 963 -1.47 -6.59 34.80
CA ASP A 963 -0.93 -5.97 36.01
C ASP A 963 0.30 -5.13 35.57
N ILE A 964 0.07 -3.89 35.12
CA ILE A 964 1.12 -3.03 34.54
C ILE A 964 2.10 -2.62 35.64
N SER A 965 1.59 -2.23 36.81
CA SER A 965 2.40 -1.97 38.01
C SER A 965 2.44 -3.21 38.91
N VAL A 966 3.27 -4.19 38.54
CA VAL A 966 3.36 -5.51 39.18
C VAL A 966 3.21 -5.51 40.71
N GLY A 967 2.26 -6.31 41.20
CA GLY A 967 2.04 -6.55 42.62
C GLY A 967 0.83 -5.79 43.14
N SER A 968 0.95 -5.12 44.30
CA SER A 968 -0.12 -4.30 44.87
C SER A 968 0.04 -2.81 44.54
N GLY A 969 0.81 -2.50 43.49
CA GLY A 969 1.00 -1.14 42.99
C GLY A 969 -0.25 -0.64 42.26
N SER A 970 -0.18 0.50 41.61
CA SER A 970 -1.28 0.97 40.74
C SER A 970 -0.67 1.70 39.57
N SER A 971 -1.05 1.29 38.37
CA SER A 971 -0.56 1.92 37.14
C SER A 971 -1.30 3.17 36.72
N TYR A 972 -2.47 3.42 37.34
CA TYR A 972 -3.33 4.58 37.06
C TYR A 972 -3.54 4.87 35.56
N PRO A 973 -4.08 3.92 34.76
CA PRO A 973 -4.38 4.18 33.36
C PRO A 973 -5.33 5.37 33.19
N THR A 974 -4.95 6.38 32.40
CA THR A 974 -5.81 7.54 32.11
C THR A 974 -5.74 7.96 30.63
N TYR A 975 -6.71 8.77 30.18
CA TYR A 975 -6.85 9.25 28.80
C TYR A 975 -7.02 8.12 27.78
N LEU A 976 -7.77 7.07 28.12
CA LEU A 976 -8.02 5.96 27.22
C LEU A 976 -8.64 6.44 25.89
N THR A 977 -7.89 6.29 24.79
CA THR A 977 -8.25 6.84 23.48
C THR A 977 -8.12 5.76 22.42
N ASN A 978 -9.21 5.47 21.71
CA ASN A 978 -9.20 4.56 20.56
C ASN A 978 -8.88 5.33 19.28
N ILE A 979 -7.83 4.91 18.58
CA ILE A 979 -7.49 5.40 17.24
C ILE A 979 -7.32 4.21 16.31
N ASN A 980 -8.25 4.03 15.37
CA ASN A 980 -8.22 2.98 14.36
C ASN A 980 -8.05 1.55 14.95
N GLY A 981 -8.61 1.30 16.13
CA GLY A 981 -8.53 0.01 16.82
C GLY A 981 -7.35 -0.12 17.78
N THR A 982 -6.41 0.82 17.78
CA THR A 982 -5.34 0.91 18.78
C THR A 982 -5.80 1.69 20.00
N LEU A 983 -5.64 1.13 21.20
CA LEU A 983 -5.83 1.86 22.45
C LEU A 983 -4.55 2.62 22.81
N TYR A 984 -4.63 3.92 22.99
CA TYR A 984 -3.57 4.75 23.57
C TYR A 984 -4.00 5.23 24.96
N PHE A 985 -3.06 5.28 25.89
CA PHE A 985 -3.32 5.71 27.27
C PHE A 985 -2.03 6.04 28.00
N THR A 986 -2.16 6.64 29.17
CA THR A 986 -1.03 6.92 30.06
C THR A 986 -1.00 5.93 31.20
N ALA A 987 0.15 5.36 31.57
CA ALA A 987 0.24 4.46 32.72
C ALA A 987 1.65 4.44 33.33
N ASN A 988 1.74 4.02 34.59
CA ASN A 988 2.97 3.89 35.36
C ASN A 988 3.27 2.43 35.73
N ASP A 989 4.40 1.89 35.31
CA ASP A 989 4.82 0.51 35.62
C ASP A 989 5.66 0.40 36.91
N GLY A 990 5.84 1.50 37.63
CA GLY A 990 6.69 1.61 38.81
C GLY A 990 8.18 1.80 38.51
N VAL A 991 8.58 1.81 37.23
CA VAL A 991 9.97 1.99 36.77
C VAL A 991 10.14 3.28 35.99
N HIS A 992 9.24 3.55 35.04
CA HIS A 992 9.34 4.63 34.06
C HIS A 992 8.48 5.86 34.40
N GLY A 993 7.79 5.87 35.54
CA GLY A 993 6.77 6.88 35.84
C GLY A 993 5.56 6.79 34.89
N ALA A 994 4.67 7.81 34.92
CA ALA A 994 3.47 7.81 34.08
C ALA A 994 3.79 8.30 32.66
N GLU A 995 3.78 7.35 31.72
CA GLU A 995 4.28 7.52 30.35
C GLU A 995 3.24 7.09 29.31
N LEU A 996 3.56 7.19 28.00
CA LEU A 996 2.64 6.82 26.92
C LEU A 996 2.68 5.31 26.65
N TRP A 997 1.52 4.66 26.73
CA TRP A 997 1.32 3.25 26.48
C TRP A 997 0.34 3.03 25.33
N MET A 998 0.41 1.84 24.74
CA MET A 998 -0.52 1.41 23.73
C MET A 998 -0.91 -0.06 23.85
N ILE A 999 -2.05 -0.40 23.26
CA ILE A 999 -2.44 -1.76 22.93
C ILE A 999 -2.83 -1.76 21.45
N GLU A 1000 -2.10 -2.53 20.65
CA GLU A 1000 -2.41 -2.68 19.22
C GLU A 1000 -3.76 -3.37 19.00
N PRO A 1001 -4.46 -3.06 17.89
CA PRO A 1001 -5.68 -3.74 17.52
C PRO A 1001 -5.43 -5.24 17.45
N SER A 1002 -6.43 -6.02 17.87
CA SER A 1002 -6.48 -7.42 17.51
C SER A 1002 -6.34 -7.50 16.00
N VAL A 1003 -5.36 -8.25 15.48
CA VAL A 1003 -5.25 -8.47 14.04
C VAL A 1003 -6.56 -9.14 13.57
N VAL A 1004 -7.50 -8.33 13.08
CA VAL A 1004 -8.70 -8.80 12.40
C VAL A 1004 -8.19 -9.31 11.06
N ALA A 1005 -7.99 -10.62 10.98
CA ALA A 1005 -7.67 -11.26 9.72
C ALA A 1005 -8.90 -11.13 8.80
N GLY A 1006 -8.71 -10.40 7.70
CA GLY A 1006 -9.55 -10.53 6.51
C GLY A 1006 -9.37 -11.89 5.84
#